data_AF-A0A3B4E009-F1
#
_entry.id   AF-A0A3B4E009-F1
#
_cell.length_a   1.000
_cell.length_b   1.000
_cell.length_c   1.000
_cell.angle_alpha   90.00
_cell.angle_beta   90.00
_cell.angle_gamma   90.00
#
_symmetry.space_group_name_H-M   'P 1'
#
loop_
_entity.id
_entity.type
_entity.pdbx_description
1 polymer ?
#
loop_
_entity_poly.entity_id
_entity_poly.type
_entity_poly.pdbx_seq_one_letter_code
_entity_poly.pdbx_strand_id
1 'polypeptide(L)'
;MAGKKKEVSLQVSISNDEQWGEMLASKGLTVVDVYQQWCGPCRAVLSLFRKIKNELGDDLLHFAIAEADNIDALEKYRGKCEPTFLFFAGGELVAVLRGANAPLLQRIIVEELAKEKRVLEQGVKRIMVKDEGLVEEEQEEDAVAHQNDGDILVPVNRSFTVAIIKPDAVAHGKTNEIIMKIQDAGFEILAHEERTLSESEAQEFYHHKAAEPYFQELVQFMSSGPSHVLVISKPEGCDDVIPAWQEFLGPTDVEEAKREHPESLRAQYGSETLFNALHGSHDGEQASRELAFFFPSFRSAVSGERLGLAGPEPEPVERTLALIRPDAARENREEILARIHEAGFTVAMQKEVMLTEEQVRQFYSQHLDEDYFPALLSSMTSGPVLALALAKQGAVKHWRNLLGPKNPTQAKEEQPMCLRAHFVGASECVNQLHGSVSLEEAENEISFFFPKEHTLAVIKPDTPEEHREEILKEIQARGFTISQLQETVLSREMAEEFYKEHQEKPFFSQLVDYMCRGPCTMLILTKENAVEEWRAMMGPTDPSKAKETAPESLRARFAKDILENTVHGSSNKQHAQEKIHFVFGEISSESEVVSAGEDEEPPPLEAEESFAELRNLQTSRSPSFSELQNQTEPNSEEAGSPAHLDPEATKSHQVSAELTTNSSEQREARETSTPNSGN
;
A
#
# COMPACT_ATOMS: atom_id res chain seq x y z
N MET A 1 -33.98 43.80 -47.13
CA MET A 1 -33.57 42.40 -46.91
C MET A 1 -32.37 42.39 -45.99
N ALA A 2 -32.60 42.47 -44.68
CA ALA A 2 -31.54 42.28 -43.69
C ALA A 2 -31.52 40.79 -43.35
N GLY A 3 -30.46 40.09 -43.76
CA GLY A 3 -30.32 38.65 -43.54
C GLY A 3 -30.42 38.32 -42.05
N LYS A 4 -31.24 37.31 -41.73
CA LYS A 4 -31.24 36.66 -40.42
C LYS A 4 -29.79 36.28 -40.11
N LYS A 5 -29.15 36.97 -39.16
CA LYS A 5 -27.89 36.52 -38.58
C LYS A 5 -28.16 35.11 -38.03
N LYS A 6 -27.58 34.09 -38.67
CA LYS A 6 -27.50 32.74 -38.13
C LYS A 6 -26.87 32.87 -36.74
N GLU A 7 -27.60 32.49 -35.71
CA GLU A 7 -27.08 32.40 -34.35
C GLU A 7 -25.94 31.38 -34.39
N VAL A 8 -24.70 31.84 -34.22
CA VAL A 8 -23.52 30.96 -34.28
C VAL A 8 -23.59 30.07 -33.04
N SER A 9 -23.71 28.76 -33.25
CA SER A 9 -23.70 27.80 -32.16
C SER A 9 -22.38 27.92 -31.39
N LEU A 10 -22.46 28.11 -30.07
CA LEU A 10 -21.28 28.28 -29.22
C LEU A 10 -20.36 27.06 -29.27
N GLN A 11 -20.98 25.88 -29.35
CA GLN A 11 -20.32 24.58 -29.44
C GLN A 11 -20.70 23.87 -30.75
N VAL A 12 -19.76 23.09 -31.28
CA VAL A 12 -19.98 22.17 -32.41
C VAL A 12 -20.38 20.80 -31.85
N SER A 13 -21.39 20.16 -32.43
CA SER A 13 -21.81 18.80 -32.03
C SER A 13 -21.05 17.76 -32.85
N ILE A 14 -20.49 16.78 -32.17
CA ILE A 14 -19.72 15.67 -32.75
C ILE A 14 -20.40 14.36 -32.32
N SER A 15 -20.87 13.58 -33.29
CA SER A 15 -21.63 12.36 -33.05
C SER A 15 -21.16 11.17 -33.87
N ASN A 16 -20.05 11.30 -34.61
CA ASN A 16 -19.43 10.22 -35.39
C ASN A 16 -17.93 10.48 -35.63
N ASP A 17 -17.20 9.45 -36.09
CA ASP A 17 -15.75 9.52 -36.31
C ASP A 17 -15.32 10.49 -37.42
N GLU A 18 -16.16 10.71 -38.43
CA GLU A 18 -15.87 11.67 -39.50
C GLU A 18 -15.80 13.10 -38.94
N GLN A 19 -16.79 13.49 -38.12
CA GLN A 19 -16.81 14.77 -37.42
C GLN A 19 -15.70 14.89 -36.37
N TRP A 20 -15.33 13.77 -35.75
CA TRP A 20 -14.19 13.72 -34.82
C TRP A 20 -12.88 14.04 -35.53
N GLY A 21 -12.64 13.41 -36.70
CA GLY A 21 -11.47 13.68 -37.53
C GLY A 21 -11.41 15.12 -38.05
N GLU A 22 -12.55 15.68 -38.48
CA GLU A 22 -12.64 17.10 -38.87
C GLU A 22 -12.29 18.05 -37.71
N MET A 23 -12.72 17.73 -36.49
CA MET A 23 -12.39 18.51 -35.29
C MET A 23 -10.90 18.47 -34.98
N LEU A 24 -10.25 17.31 -35.06
CA LEU A 24 -8.81 17.20 -34.81
C LEU A 24 -7.98 17.98 -35.83
N ALA A 25 -8.48 18.13 -37.06
CA ALA A 25 -7.85 18.94 -38.10
C ALA A 25 -8.05 20.47 -37.91
N SER A 26 -8.85 20.89 -36.92
CA SER A 26 -9.10 22.31 -36.66
C SER A 26 -7.85 23.01 -36.11
N LYS A 27 -7.67 24.28 -36.50
CA LYS A 27 -6.53 25.09 -36.07
C LYS A 27 -6.87 25.80 -34.75
N GLY A 28 -6.02 25.64 -33.74
CA GLY A 28 -6.19 26.27 -32.43
C GLY A 28 -6.51 25.26 -31.34
N LEU A 29 -7.00 25.74 -30.20
CA LEU A 29 -7.41 24.93 -29.05
C LEU A 29 -8.90 24.60 -29.16
N THR A 30 -9.24 23.32 -29.14
CA THR A 30 -10.62 22.82 -29.08
C THR A 30 -10.88 22.13 -27.76
N VAL A 31 -11.87 22.64 -27.02
CA VAL A 31 -12.34 22.07 -25.75
C VAL A 31 -13.57 21.22 -26.02
N VAL A 32 -13.49 19.93 -25.75
CA VAL A 32 -14.54 18.94 -26.05
C VAL A 32 -15.18 18.45 -24.75
N ASP A 33 -16.46 18.74 -24.56
CA ASP A 33 -17.29 18.16 -23.49
C ASP A 33 -17.80 16.78 -23.94
N VAL A 34 -17.28 15.71 -23.33
CA VAL A 34 -17.62 14.33 -23.66
C VAL A 34 -18.80 13.88 -22.82
N TYR A 35 -19.85 13.39 -23.49
CA TYR A 35 -21.08 12.94 -22.83
C TYR A 35 -21.60 11.62 -23.41
N GLN A 36 -22.42 10.92 -22.62
CA GLN A 36 -23.15 9.73 -23.06
C GLN A 36 -24.54 10.12 -23.57
N GLN A 37 -25.06 9.42 -24.58
CA GLN A 37 -26.36 9.69 -25.18
C GLN A 37 -27.50 9.78 -24.15
N TRP A 38 -27.44 8.97 -23.08
CA TRP A 38 -28.46 8.92 -22.03
C TRP A 38 -28.38 10.05 -21.00
N CYS A 39 -27.22 10.70 -20.81
CA CYS A 39 -27.05 11.80 -19.84
C CYS A 39 -27.08 13.19 -20.51
N GLY A 40 -26.65 13.28 -21.77
CA GLY A 40 -26.55 14.54 -22.51
C GLY A 40 -25.38 15.44 -22.05
N PRO A 41 -25.07 16.51 -22.82
CA PRO A 41 -23.93 17.37 -22.53
C PRO A 41 -24.14 18.23 -21.27
N CYS A 42 -23.05 18.68 -20.66
CA CYS A 42 -23.10 19.43 -19.41
C CYS A 42 -23.65 20.84 -19.64
N ARG A 43 -24.93 21.07 -19.30
CA ARG A 43 -25.58 22.39 -19.49
C ARG A 43 -25.02 23.48 -18.58
N ALA A 44 -24.36 23.11 -17.48
CA ALA A 44 -23.83 24.04 -16.49
C ALA A 44 -22.63 24.86 -17.01
N VAL A 45 -21.84 24.31 -17.94
CA VAL A 45 -20.63 24.97 -18.46
C VAL A 45 -20.90 25.94 -19.62
N LEU A 46 -22.11 25.94 -20.18
CA LEU A 46 -22.47 26.80 -21.32
C LEU A 46 -22.35 28.29 -21.03
N SER A 47 -22.71 28.71 -19.81
CA SER A 47 -22.59 30.11 -19.37
C SER A 47 -21.13 30.52 -19.25
N LEU A 48 -20.28 29.61 -18.77
CA LEU A 48 -18.85 29.79 -18.62
C LEU A 48 -18.16 29.89 -19.98
N PHE A 49 -18.39 28.94 -20.90
CA PHE A 49 -17.81 28.98 -22.25
C PHE A 49 -18.21 30.24 -23.01
N ARG A 50 -19.46 30.71 -22.84
CA ARG A 50 -19.90 31.98 -23.43
C ARG A 50 -19.15 33.17 -22.84
N LYS A 51 -18.95 33.19 -21.51
CA LYS A 51 -18.19 34.23 -20.82
C LYS A 51 -16.74 34.24 -21.32
N ILE A 52 -16.06 33.09 -21.30
CA ILE A 52 -14.67 32.94 -21.74
C ILE A 52 -14.50 33.35 -23.20
N LYS A 53 -15.40 32.90 -24.09
CA LYS A 53 -15.33 33.28 -25.52
C LYS A 53 -15.46 34.78 -25.73
N ASN A 54 -16.32 35.44 -24.96
CA ASN A 54 -16.51 36.89 -25.04
C ASN A 54 -15.34 37.66 -24.42
N GLU A 55 -14.74 37.14 -23.34
CA GLU A 55 -13.61 37.78 -22.65
C GLU A 55 -12.31 37.66 -23.45
N LEU A 56 -12.01 36.46 -23.99
CA LEU A 56 -10.79 36.22 -24.76
C LEU A 56 -10.91 36.69 -26.21
N GLY A 57 -12.10 36.57 -26.80
CA GLY A 57 -12.36 37.02 -28.18
C GLY A 57 -11.47 36.37 -29.23
N ASP A 58 -10.99 35.14 -28.97
CA ASP A 58 -9.95 34.49 -29.74
C ASP A 58 -10.49 33.55 -30.82
N ASP A 59 -10.08 33.74 -32.07
CA ASP A 59 -10.45 32.88 -33.20
C ASP A 59 -9.81 31.49 -33.14
N LEU A 60 -8.79 31.29 -32.28
CA LEU A 60 -8.15 29.99 -32.06
C LEU A 60 -8.86 29.16 -30.99
N LEU A 61 -9.88 29.68 -30.29
CA LEU A 61 -10.60 28.95 -29.25
C LEU A 61 -11.94 28.39 -29.74
N HIS A 62 -12.04 27.07 -29.76
CA HIS A 62 -13.22 26.33 -30.18
C HIS A 62 -13.79 25.51 -29.03
N PHE A 63 -15.11 25.33 -29.04
CA PHE A 63 -15.80 24.45 -28.10
C PHE A 63 -16.60 23.41 -28.87
N ALA A 64 -16.60 22.18 -28.40
CA ALA A 64 -17.35 21.07 -28.97
C ALA A 64 -18.03 20.24 -27.88
N ILE A 65 -19.06 19.50 -28.26
CA ILE A 65 -19.69 18.45 -27.46
C ILE A 65 -19.57 17.14 -28.25
N ALA A 66 -19.16 16.05 -27.60
CA ALA A 66 -18.95 14.76 -28.26
C ALA A 66 -19.75 13.64 -27.59
N GLU A 67 -20.55 12.93 -28.39
CA GLU A 67 -21.31 11.75 -27.95
C GLU A 67 -20.43 10.50 -28.03
N ALA A 68 -19.94 10.03 -26.88
CA ALA A 68 -18.96 8.95 -26.81
C ALA A 68 -19.47 7.58 -27.31
N ASP A 69 -20.79 7.36 -27.29
CA ASP A 69 -21.40 6.10 -27.73
C ASP A 69 -21.14 5.77 -29.22
N ASN A 70 -20.94 6.79 -30.06
CA ASN A 70 -20.85 6.65 -31.51
C ASN A 70 -19.50 7.08 -32.09
N ILE A 71 -18.48 7.27 -31.25
CA ILE A 71 -17.13 7.66 -31.63
C ILE A 71 -16.18 6.58 -31.11
N ASP A 72 -15.47 5.91 -32.01
CA ASP A 72 -14.59 4.79 -31.66
C ASP A 72 -13.40 5.26 -30.85
N ALA A 73 -12.86 6.43 -31.18
CA ALA A 73 -11.80 7.07 -30.40
C ALA A 73 -12.19 7.30 -28.94
N LEU A 74 -13.49 7.41 -28.60
CA LEU A 74 -13.96 7.68 -27.24
C LEU A 74 -14.46 6.41 -26.50
N GLU A 75 -14.17 5.22 -27.02
CA GLU A 75 -14.68 3.96 -26.45
C GLU A 75 -14.43 3.81 -24.94
N LYS A 76 -13.25 4.19 -24.44
CA LYS A 76 -12.90 4.06 -23.02
C LYS A 76 -13.62 5.05 -22.09
N TYR A 77 -14.31 6.05 -22.64
CA TYR A 77 -15.16 6.97 -21.88
C TYR A 77 -16.62 6.51 -21.81
N ARG A 78 -16.99 5.44 -22.52
CA ARG A 78 -18.34 4.86 -22.48
C ARG A 78 -18.69 4.34 -21.08
N GLY A 79 -19.93 4.54 -20.65
CA GLY A 79 -20.43 4.06 -19.35
C GLY A 79 -20.01 4.88 -18.12
N LYS A 80 -19.25 5.97 -18.28
CA LYS A 80 -18.89 6.87 -17.17
C LYS A 80 -19.92 8.01 -17.03
N CYS A 81 -20.30 8.35 -15.79
CA CYS A 81 -21.26 9.42 -15.47
C CYS A 81 -20.57 10.72 -14.97
N GLU A 82 -19.26 10.86 -15.19
CA GLU A 82 -18.50 12.04 -14.80
C GLU A 82 -18.37 13.05 -15.95
N PRO A 83 -18.59 14.37 -15.72
CA PRO A 83 -18.30 15.39 -16.71
C PRO A 83 -16.82 15.35 -17.10
N THR A 84 -16.50 15.19 -18.37
CA THR A 84 -15.11 15.06 -18.85
C THR A 84 -14.86 16.04 -19.99
N PHE A 85 -13.84 16.89 -19.84
CA PHE A 85 -13.43 17.87 -20.82
C PHE A 85 -12.05 17.51 -21.38
N LEU A 86 -11.97 17.29 -22.69
CA LEU A 86 -10.74 17.00 -23.41
C LEU A 86 -10.28 18.25 -24.17
N PHE A 87 -8.97 18.51 -24.17
CA PHE A 87 -8.39 19.68 -24.81
C PHE A 87 -7.48 19.24 -25.94
N PHE A 88 -7.82 19.61 -27.16
CA PHE A 88 -7.04 19.27 -28.36
C PHE A 88 -6.43 20.51 -28.99
N ALA A 89 -5.16 20.45 -29.34
CA ALA A 89 -4.49 21.51 -30.09
C ALA A 89 -3.62 20.91 -31.21
N GLY A 90 -3.88 21.30 -32.45
CA GLY A 90 -3.16 20.77 -33.62
C GLY A 90 -3.32 19.26 -33.81
N GLY A 91 -4.45 18.69 -33.39
CA GLY A 91 -4.74 17.25 -33.46
C GLY A 91 -4.21 16.42 -32.29
N GLU A 92 -3.49 17.01 -31.34
CA GLU A 92 -2.92 16.33 -30.19
C GLU A 92 -3.69 16.67 -28.90
N LEU A 93 -3.84 15.71 -27.99
CA LEU A 93 -4.42 15.93 -26.66
C LEU A 93 -3.41 16.66 -25.78
N VAL A 94 -3.77 17.86 -25.30
CA VAL A 94 -2.88 18.74 -24.50
C VAL A 94 -3.30 18.87 -23.04
N ALA A 95 -4.55 18.54 -22.71
CA ALA A 95 -5.02 18.49 -21.33
C ALA A 95 -6.31 17.65 -21.22
N VAL A 96 -6.58 17.16 -20.01
CA VAL A 96 -7.84 16.51 -19.63
C VAL A 96 -8.30 17.06 -18.29
N LEU A 97 -9.61 17.30 -18.17
CA LEU A 97 -10.25 17.68 -16.92
C LEU A 97 -11.46 16.78 -16.66
N ARG A 98 -11.44 16.04 -15.55
CA ARG A 98 -12.59 15.28 -15.04
C ARG A 98 -13.28 16.07 -13.93
N GLY A 99 -14.60 16.06 -13.91
CA GLY A 99 -15.44 16.81 -12.98
C GLY A 99 -15.80 18.23 -13.43
N ALA A 100 -16.87 18.77 -12.85
CA ALA A 100 -17.39 20.10 -13.18
C ALA A 100 -16.74 21.21 -12.32
N ASN A 101 -15.42 21.42 -12.47
CA ASN A 101 -14.71 22.51 -11.79
C ASN A 101 -14.55 23.73 -12.72
N ALA A 102 -15.46 24.69 -12.62
CA ALA A 102 -15.51 25.88 -13.48
C ALA A 102 -14.25 26.77 -13.43
N PRO A 103 -13.70 27.14 -12.25
CA PRO A 103 -12.45 27.90 -12.16
C PRO A 103 -11.26 27.17 -12.79
N LEU A 104 -11.12 25.87 -12.53
CA LEU A 104 -10.02 25.06 -13.08
C LEU A 104 -10.15 24.94 -14.61
N LEU A 105 -11.38 24.71 -15.10
CA LEU A 105 -11.67 24.69 -16.54
C LEU A 105 -11.29 26.01 -17.20
N GLN A 106 -11.64 27.15 -16.60
CA GLN A 106 -11.26 28.46 -17.12
C GLN A 106 -9.74 28.66 -17.15
N ARG A 107 -9.03 28.26 -16.08
CA ARG A 107 -7.57 28.37 -16.00
C ARG A 107 -6.89 27.55 -17.10
N ILE A 108 -7.27 26.28 -17.26
CA ILE A 108 -6.69 25.39 -18.28
C ILE A 108 -6.93 25.95 -19.68
N ILE A 109 -8.13 26.47 -19.97
CA ILE A 109 -8.41 27.10 -21.28
C ILE A 109 -7.45 28.26 -21.55
N VAL A 110 -7.21 29.14 -20.56
CA VAL A 110 -6.33 30.31 -20.74
C VAL A 110 -4.88 29.88 -20.92
N GLU A 111 -4.40 28.93 -20.11
CA GLU A 111 -3.02 28.43 -20.16
C GLU A 111 -2.72 27.70 -21.48
N GLU A 112 -3.58 26.74 -21.87
CA GLU A 112 -3.38 25.97 -23.09
C GLU A 112 -3.54 26.83 -24.35
N LEU A 113 -4.44 27.81 -24.34
CA LEU A 113 -4.56 28.76 -25.45
C LEU A 113 -3.31 29.63 -25.59
N ALA A 114 -2.71 30.07 -24.47
CA ALA A 114 -1.45 30.80 -24.48
C ALA A 114 -0.29 29.94 -24.99
N LYS A 115 -0.25 28.66 -24.60
CA LYS A 115 0.74 27.68 -25.12
C LYS A 115 0.57 27.47 -26.63
N GLU A 116 -0.64 27.24 -27.12
CA GLU A 116 -0.89 27.04 -28.56
C GLU A 116 -0.50 28.27 -29.39
N LYS A 117 -0.74 29.49 -28.90
CA LYS A 117 -0.24 30.71 -29.54
C LYS A 117 1.28 30.73 -29.65
N ARG A 118 1.99 30.39 -28.57
CA ARG A 118 3.46 30.31 -28.57
C ARG A 118 3.97 29.23 -29.52
N VAL A 119 3.29 28.09 -29.61
CA VAL A 119 3.61 27.03 -30.57
C VAL A 119 3.47 27.56 -32.01
N LEU A 120 2.37 28.22 -32.32
CA LEU A 120 2.10 28.77 -33.66
C LEU A 120 3.02 29.94 -34.04
N GLU A 121 3.45 30.76 -33.08
CA GLU A 121 4.31 31.93 -33.29
C GLU A 121 5.82 31.61 -33.27
N GLN A 122 6.26 30.72 -32.38
CA GLN A 122 7.68 30.47 -32.07
C GLN A 122 8.16 29.07 -32.49
N GLY A 123 7.27 28.20 -32.98
CA GLY A 123 7.62 26.85 -33.41
C GLY A 123 8.05 25.92 -32.27
N VAL A 124 7.63 26.23 -31.04
CA VAL A 124 7.87 25.38 -29.86
C VAL A 124 7.14 24.06 -30.03
N LYS A 125 7.75 22.95 -29.60
CA LYS A 125 7.13 21.61 -29.68
C LYS A 125 5.92 21.53 -28.73
N ARG A 126 4.80 20.96 -29.18
CA ARG A 126 3.63 20.71 -28.33
C ARG A 126 3.96 19.68 -27.24
N ILE A 127 3.41 19.90 -26.05
CA ILE A 127 3.50 18.96 -24.93
C ILE A 127 2.20 18.16 -24.93
N MET A 128 2.28 16.87 -25.25
CA MET A 128 1.14 15.98 -25.28
C MET A 128 0.85 15.44 -23.88
N VAL A 129 -0.41 15.39 -23.50
CA VAL A 129 -0.87 14.68 -22.30
C VAL A 129 -1.34 13.29 -22.72
N LYS A 130 -0.80 12.25 -22.07
CA LYS A 130 -1.31 10.89 -22.18
C LYS A 130 -2.52 10.78 -21.26
N ASP A 131 -3.73 10.59 -21.79
CA ASP A 131 -4.89 10.14 -21.01
C ASP A 131 -5.07 8.64 -21.22
N GLU A 132 -5.22 7.90 -20.13
CA GLU A 132 -5.41 6.44 -20.12
C GLU A 132 -6.58 5.98 -21.03
N GLY A 133 -7.51 6.90 -21.34
CA GLY A 133 -8.67 6.71 -22.20
C GLY A 133 -8.43 6.62 -23.71
N LEU A 134 -7.29 7.05 -24.27
CA LEU A 134 -7.16 7.28 -25.73
C LEU A 134 -6.03 6.55 -26.47
N VAL A 135 -5.26 5.69 -25.80
CA VAL A 135 -4.08 5.07 -26.44
C VAL A 135 -4.44 3.73 -27.09
N GLU A 136 -4.22 3.61 -28.41
CA GLU A 136 -4.08 2.34 -29.15
C GLU A 136 -2.70 1.75 -28.86
N GLU A 137 -2.66 0.44 -28.62
CA GLU A 137 -1.47 -0.31 -28.20
C GLU A 137 -0.36 -0.26 -29.25
N GLU A 138 0.68 0.55 -29.04
CA GLU A 138 2.03 0.30 -29.56
C GLU A 138 3.09 1.03 -28.70
N GLN A 139 3.80 0.21 -27.92
CA GLN A 139 5.16 0.34 -27.36
C GLN A 139 5.62 1.59 -26.57
N GLU A 140 6.21 1.26 -25.42
CA GLU A 140 7.11 2.04 -24.53
C GLU A 140 6.48 3.05 -23.55
N GLU A 141 6.44 2.56 -22.30
CA GLU A 141 6.70 3.22 -21.02
C GLU A 141 6.83 4.76 -21.05
N ASP A 142 5.85 5.43 -20.44
CA ASP A 142 6.13 6.53 -19.52
C ASP A 142 4.88 6.71 -18.66
N ALA A 143 5.02 6.36 -17.39
CA ALA A 143 4.00 6.48 -16.36
C ALA A 143 3.68 7.96 -16.08
N VAL A 144 2.40 8.31 -15.96
CA VAL A 144 1.98 9.52 -15.25
C VAL A 144 0.99 9.09 -14.19
N ALA A 145 1.48 9.17 -12.95
CA ALA A 145 0.82 8.76 -11.73
C ALA A 145 -0.49 9.52 -11.47
N HIS A 146 -1.47 8.77 -10.98
CA HIS A 146 -2.48 9.30 -10.08
C HIS A 146 -1.79 10.01 -8.91
N GLN A 147 -2.07 11.31 -8.72
CA GLN A 147 -1.66 12.04 -7.53
C GLN A 147 -2.55 11.64 -6.37
N ASN A 148 -2.14 10.56 -5.70
CA ASN A 148 -2.29 10.36 -4.26
C ASN A 148 -1.03 9.62 -3.80
N ASP A 149 -0.37 10.17 -2.78
CA ASP A 149 0.87 9.70 -2.14
C ASP A 149 2.06 9.37 -3.07
N GLY A 150 2.81 10.42 -3.44
CA GLY A 150 4.14 10.28 -4.05
C GLY A 150 5.08 11.40 -3.61
N ASP A 151 6.27 11.02 -3.11
CA ASP A 151 7.35 11.89 -2.64
C ASP A 151 7.49 13.18 -3.49
N ILE A 152 7.14 14.33 -2.91
CA ILE A 152 7.34 15.65 -3.55
C ILE A 152 8.83 16.01 -3.47
N LEU A 153 9.58 15.81 -4.56
CA LEU A 153 11.00 16.19 -4.65
C LEU A 153 11.15 17.68 -4.98
N VAL A 154 11.55 18.48 -3.99
CA VAL A 154 11.84 19.92 -4.14
C VAL A 154 13.36 20.16 -4.30
N PRO A 155 13.82 21.04 -5.21
CA PRO A 155 15.24 21.36 -5.39
C PRO A 155 15.93 21.88 -4.11
N VAL A 156 17.19 21.45 -3.91
CA VAL A 156 18.03 21.58 -2.69
C VAL A 156 18.21 23.02 -2.14
N ASN A 157 17.94 24.06 -2.94
CA ASN A 157 18.25 25.46 -2.60
C ASN A 157 17.03 26.35 -2.32
N ARG A 158 15.85 25.78 -2.04
CA ARG A 158 14.62 26.56 -1.79
C ARG A 158 14.16 26.47 -0.34
N SER A 159 13.89 27.62 0.29
CA SER A 159 13.23 27.70 1.59
C SER A 159 11.73 27.47 1.44
N PHE A 160 11.10 26.72 2.36
CA PHE A 160 9.67 26.44 2.40
C PHE A 160 9.10 26.70 3.80
N THR A 161 7.80 27.00 3.89
CA THR A 161 7.06 27.16 5.15
C THR A 161 5.64 26.65 5.00
N VAL A 162 4.99 26.34 6.13
CA VAL A 162 3.61 25.88 6.17
C VAL A 162 2.70 27.09 6.40
N ALA A 163 1.70 27.23 5.54
CA ALA A 163 0.64 28.22 5.66
C ALA A 163 -0.68 27.49 5.91
N ILE A 164 -1.37 27.83 7.01
CA ILE A 164 -2.68 27.24 7.34
C ILE A 164 -3.74 28.31 7.20
N ILE A 165 -4.74 28.04 6.36
CA ILE A 165 -5.98 28.80 6.27
C ILE A 165 -6.97 28.14 7.24
N LYS A 166 -7.36 28.90 8.27
CA LYS A 166 -8.17 28.37 9.38
C LYS A 166 -9.64 28.19 9.03
N PRO A 167 -10.41 27.39 9.80
CA PRO A 167 -11.79 27.03 9.46
C PRO A 167 -12.74 28.21 9.27
N ASP A 168 -12.52 29.34 9.93
CA ASP A 168 -13.35 30.53 9.74
C ASP A 168 -13.23 31.08 8.32
N ALA A 169 -12.00 31.24 7.81
CA ALA A 169 -11.77 31.74 6.46
C ALA A 169 -12.29 30.76 5.39
N VAL A 170 -12.22 29.46 5.67
CA VAL A 170 -12.77 28.41 4.81
C VAL A 170 -14.30 28.45 4.80
N ALA A 171 -14.93 28.54 5.98
CA ALA A 171 -16.39 28.63 6.12
C ALA A 171 -16.99 29.88 5.46
N HIS A 172 -16.24 30.98 5.43
CA HIS A 172 -16.63 32.20 4.72
C HIS A 172 -16.35 32.16 3.20
N GLY A 173 -15.86 31.02 2.67
CA GLY A 173 -15.60 30.81 1.24
C GLY A 173 -14.44 31.64 0.69
N LYS A 174 -13.54 32.13 1.55
CA LYS A 174 -12.45 33.05 1.17
C LYS A 174 -11.16 32.33 0.80
N THR A 175 -11.09 31.00 0.90
CA THR A 175 -9.90 30.19 0.60
C THR A 175 -9.29 30.50 -0.76
N ASN A 176 -10.08 30.47 -1.83
CA ASN A 176 -9.58 30.68 -3.19
C ASN A 176 -9.02 32.09 -3.38
N GLU A 177 -9.65 33.10 -2.77
CA GLU A 177 -9.18 34.48 -2.83
C GLU A 177 -7.84 34.64 -2.12
N ILE A 178 -7.68 33.99 -0.97
CA ILE A 178 -6.43 33.95 -0.21
C ILE A 178 -5.33 33.23 -1.01
N ILE A 179 -5.61 32.07 -1.61
CA ILE A 179 -4.68 31.32 -2.45
C ILE A 179 -4.20 32.15 -3.65
N MET A 180 -5.13 32.84 -4.32
CA MET A 180 -4.77 33.74 -5.44
C MET A 180 -3.86 34.87 -4.97
N LYS A 181 -4.13 35.49 -3.82
CA LYS A 181 -3.27 36.54 -3.25
C LYS A 181 -1.88 36.03 -2.89
N ILE A 182 -1.76 34.81 -2.40
CA ILE A 182 -0.47 34.16 -2.11
C ILE A 182 0.34 34.01 -3.41
N GLN A 183 -0.29 33.53 -4.48
CA GLN A 183 0.36 33.38 -5.79
C GLN A 183 0.72 34.74 -6.43
N ASP A 184 -0.18 35.72 -6.38
CA ASP A 184 0.05 37.08 -6.89
C ASP A 184 1.19 37.80 -6.14
N ALA A 185 1.38 37.50 -4.86
CA ALA A 185 2.50 38.00 -4.06
C ALA A 185 3.84 37.32 -4.39
N GLY A 186 3.85 36.36 -5.32
CA GLY A 186 5.05 35.69 -5.81
C GLY A 186 5.48 34.47 -4.98
N PHE A 187 4.59 33.91 -4.17
CA PHE A 187 4.82 32.63 -3.51
C PHE A 187 4.36 31.47 -4.41
N GLU A 188 5.16 30.41 -4.45
CA GLU A 188 4.86 29.16 -5.14
C GLU A 188 4.23 28.19 -4.14
N ILE A 189 3.08 27.61 -4.47
CA ILE A 189 2.40 26.60 -3.64
C ILE A 189 2.85 25.23 -4.14
N LEU A 190 3.61 24.51 -3.33
CA LEU A 190 4.21 23.22 -3.64
C LEU A 190 3.29 22.04 -3.31
N ALA A 191 2.48 22.18 -2.26
CA ALA A 191 1.48 21.19 -1.85
C ALA A 191 0.28 21.90 -1.23
N HIS A 192 -0.90 21.29 -1.37
CA HIS A 192 -2.16 21.80 -0.85
C HIS A 192 -3.03 20.63 -0.41
N GLU A 193 -3.45 20.66 0.86
CA GLU A 193 -4.34 19.66 1.44
C GLU A 193 -5.48 20.35 2.18
N GLU A 194 -6.70 19.81 2.08
CA GLU A 194 -7.82 20.15 2.96
C GLU A 194 -7.91 19.11 4.06
N ARG A 195 -7.80 19.54 5.32
CA ARG A 195 -7.79 18.65 6.48
C ARG A 195 -8.60 19.22 7.63
N THR A 196 -9.42 18.38 8.24
CA THR A 196 -10.13 18.70 9.50
C THR A 196 -9.34 18.06 10.64
N LEU A 197 -8.87 18.88 11.59
CA LEU A 197 -8.08 18.39 12.73
C LEU A 197 -9.00 17.88 13.84
N SER A 198 -8.74 16.68 14.37
CA SER A 198 -9.35 16.23 15.63
C SER A 198 -8.87 17.09 16.81
N GLU A 199 -9.59 17.05 17.94
CA GLU A 199 -9.20 17.82 19.13
C GLU A 199 -7.84 17.39 19.68
N SER A 200 -7.52 16.08 19.61
CA SER A 200 -6.22 15.53 20.00
C SER A 200 -5.09 16.01 19.09
N GLU A 201 -5.29 15.97 17.76
CA GLU A 201 -4.32 16.47 16.79
C GLU A 201 -4.08 17.98 16.95
N ALA A 202 -5.13 18.77 17.18
CA ALA A 202 -5.00 20.20 17.43
C ALA A 202 -4.27 20.51 18.74
N GLN A 203 -4.48 19.71 19.80
CA GLN A 203 -3.74 19.82 21.06
C GLN A 203 -2.26 19.53 20.89
N GLU A 204 -1.92 18.48 20.13
CA GLU A 204 -0.54 18.11 19.84
C GLU A 204 0.16 19.19 19.01
N PHE A 205 -0.49 19.65 17.94
CA PHE A 205 0.05 20.69 17.06
C PHE A 205 0.31 22.01 17.79
N TYR A 206 -0.63 22.45 18.62
CA TYR A 206 -0.51 23.70 19.40
C TYR A 206 0.07 23.51 20.80
N HIS A 207 0.68 22.37 21.12
CA HIS A 207 1.18 22.05 22.46
C HIS A 207 2.10 23.14 23.04
N HIS A 208 2.90 23.79 22.20
CA HIS A 208 3.76 24.91 22.60
C HIS A 208 3.01 26.11 23.21
N LYS A 209 1.69 26.21 22.98
CA LYS A 209 0.78 27.22 23.54
C LYS A 209 -0.08 26.68 24.69
N ALA A 210 0.19 25.48 25.21
CA ALA A 210 -0.62 24.86 26.27
C ALA A 210 -0.68 25.69 27.58
N ALA A 211 0.29 26.58 27.81
CA ALA A 211 0.31 27.49 28.95
C ALA A 211 -0.59 28.72 28.78
N GLU A 212 -1.13 28.96 27.59
CA GLU A 212 -1.95 30.14 27.28
C GLU A 212 -3.41 29.94 27.72
N PRO A 213 -4.07 30.97 28.27
CA PRO A 213 -5.44 30.85 28.82
C PRO A 213 -6.50 30.55 27.75
N TYR A 214 -6.21 30.84 26.48
CA TYR A 214 -7.10 30.61 25.33
C TYR A 214 -6.79 29.30 24.58
N PHE A 215 -5.90 28.44 25.11
CA PHE A 215 -5.47 27.21 24.43
C PHE A 215 -6.63 26.28 24.10
N GLN A 216 -7.55 26.06 25.05
CA GLN A 216 -8.72 25.19 24.85
C GLN A 216 -9.67 25.75 23.79
N GLU A 217 -9.87 27.07 23.76
CA GLU A 217 -10.69 27.73 22.75
C GLU A 217 -10.06 27.64 21.36
N LEU A 218 -8.72 27.71 21.27
CA LEU A 218 -7.98 27.53 20.02
C LEU A 218 -8.09 26.10 19.46
N VAL A 219 -7.97 25.08 20.34
CA VAL A 219 -8.13 23.67 19.97
C VAL A 219 -9.54 23.44 19.43
N GLN A 220 -10.56 23.83 20.19
CA GLN A 220 -11.95 23.67 19.79
C GLN A 220 -12.26 24.40 18.47
N PHE A 221 -11.67 25.59 18.28
CA PHE A 221 -11.80 26.34 17.04
C PHE A 221 -11.18 25.63 15.84
N MET A 222 -9.95 25.10 15.98
CA MET A 222 -9.26 24.40 14.90
C MET A 222 -9.91 23.06 14.54
N SER A 223 -10.61 22.44 15.49
CA SER A 223 -11.40 21.21 15.28
C SER A 223 -12.84 21.44 14.83
N SER A 224 -13.26 22.71 14.71
CA SER A 224 -14.65 23.05 14.34
C SER A 224 -14.98 22.86 12.86
N GLY A 225 -13.98 22.70 11.98
CA GLY A 225 -14.20 22.56 10.54
C GLY A 225 -12.92 22.38 9.72
N PRO A 226 -13.06 22.28 8.38
CA PRO A 226 -11.93 22.04 7.50
C PRO A 226 -10.97 23.23 7.46
N SER A 227 -9.67 22.94 7.54
CA SER A 227 -8.58 23.89 7.31
C SER A 227 -7.88 23.54 5.99
N HIS A 228 -7.33 24.53 5.30
CA HIS A 228 -6.42 24.26 4.18
C HIS A 228 -4.98 24.47 4.59
N VAL A 229 -4.17 23.42 4.43
CA VAL A 229 -2.74 23.44 4.70
C VAL A 229 -2.01 23.54 3.37
N LEU A 230 -1.16 24.56 3.26
CA LEU A 230 -0.39 24.88 2.07
C LEU A 230 1.10 24.82 2.39
N VAL A 231 1.87 24.15 1.55
CA VAL A 231 3.33 24.26 1.58
C VAL A 231 3.73 25.33 0.57
N ILE A 232 4.33 26.41 1.05
CA ILE A 232 4.70 27.55 0.20
C ILE A 232 6.22 27.75 0.14
N SER A 233 6.71 28.19 -1.01
CA SER A 233 8.12 28.51 -1.25
C SER A 233 8.25 29.80 -2.07
N LYS A 234 9.48 30.32 -2.18
CA LYS A 234 9.80 31.42 -3.10
C LYS A 234 10.74 30.95 -4.20
N PRO A 235 10.68 31.55 -5.41
CA PRO A 235 11.59 31.25 -6.51
C PRO A 235 13.07 31.44 -6.14
N GLU A 236 13.96 30.68 -6.80
CA GLU A 236 15.41 30.73 -6.54
C GLU A 236 15.99 32.16 -6.68
N GLY A 237 16.77 32.58 -5.69
CA GLY A 237 17.43 33.90 -5.66
C GLY A 237 16.73 34.99 -4.85
N CYS A 238 15.67 34.65 -4.10
CA CYS A 238 14.95 35.57 -3.20
C CYS A 238 15.30 35.34 -1.71
N ASP A 239 15.03 36.35 -0.88
CA ASP A 239 15.13 36.27 0.59
C ASP A 239 14.29 35.12 1.17
N ASP A 240 14.68 34.64 2.37
CA ASP A 240 14.05 33.54 3.09
C ASP A 240 12.51 33.66 3.10
N VAL A 241 11.83 32.55 2.76
CA VAL A 241 10.36 32.51 2.63
C VAL A 241 9.66 32.86 3.95
N ILE A 242 10.26 32.53 5.10
CA ILE A 242 9.60 32.69 6.41
C ILE A 242 9.43 34.17 6.77
N PRO A 243 10.48 35.02 6.79
CA PRO A 243 10.32 36.47 6.99
C PRO A 243 9.36 37.12 5.98
N ALA A 244 9.46 36.74 4.70
CA ALA A 244 8.57 37.27 3.67
C ALA A 244 7.11 36.89 3.89
N TRP A 245 6.86 35.65 4.34
CA TRP A 245 5.53 35.17 4.67
C TRP A 245 4.96 35.89 5.90
N GLN A 246 5.76 36.09 6.94
CA GLN A 246 5.35 36.84 8.12
C GLN A 246 5.00 38.31 7.82
N GLU A 247 5.81 38.97 7.01
CA GLU A 247 5.54 40.34 6.57
C GLU A 247 4.22 40.43 5.80
N PHE A 248 3.95 39.45 4.93
CA PHE A 248 2.71 39.38 4.16
C PHE A 248 1.47 39.06 5.02
N LEU A 249 1.63 38.26 6.06
CA LEU A 249 0.56 37.98 7.04
C LEU A 249 0.23 39.20 7.91
N GLY A 250 1.25 39.93 8.37
CA GLY A 250 1.12 41.02 9.33
C GLY A 250 0.98 40.56 10.79
N PRO A 251 0.82 41.51 11.74
CA PRO A 251 0.73 41.22 13.17
C PRO A 251 -0.31 40.16 13.53
N THR A 252 -0.06 39.38 14.59
CA THR A 252 -1.00 38.33 15.05
C THR A 252 -2.32 38.90 15.56
N ASP A 253 -2.29 40.11 16.12
CA ASP A 253 -3.47 40.87 16.53
C ASP A 253 -4.10 41.56 15.30
N VAL A 254 -5.36 41.23 15.04
CA VAL A 254 -6.09 41.70 13.86
C VAL A 254 -6.35 43.22 13.90
N GLU A 255 -6.54 43.80 15.08
CA GLU A 255 -6.81 45.25 15.21
C GLU A 255 -5.53 46.07 15.07
N GLU A 256 -4.40 45.54 15.55
CA GLU A 256 -3.07 46.06 15.26
C GLU A 256 -2.75 45.95 13.76
N ALA A 257 -3.02 44.80 13.15
CA ALA A 257 -2.84 44.61 11.71
C ALA A 257 -3.67 45.61 10.89
N LYS A 258 -4.95 45.82 11.22
CA LYS A 258 -5.80 46.82 10.54
C LYS A 258 -5.29 48.25 10.70
N ARG A 259 -4.69 48.58 11.85
CA ARG A 259 -4.19 49.94 12.14
C ARG A 259 -2.84 50.21 11.47
N GLU A 260 -1.92 49.26 11.53
CA GLU A 260 -0.51 49.46 11.17
C GLU A 260 -0.17 48.89 9.80
N HIS A 261 -0.85 47.83 9.37
CA HIS A 261 -0.61 47.11 8.11
C HIS A 261 -1.93 46.70 7.43
N PRO A 262 -2.77 47.66 6.98
CA PRO A 262 -4.12 47.38 6.47
C PRO A 262 -4.17 46.49 5.22
N GLU A 263 -3.04 46.37 4.50
CA GLU A 263 -2.89 45.53 3.32
C GLU A 263 -2.51 44.07 3.65
N SER A 264 -2.27 43.74 4.92
CA SER A 264 -1.87 42.38 5.32
C SER A 264 -3.03 41.40 5.25
N LEU A 265 -2.73 40.12 5.04
CA LEU A 265 -3.79 39.10 4.98
C LEU A 265 -4.58 39.01 6.29
N ARG A 266 -3.92 39.18 7.45
CA ARG A 266 -4.62 39.20 8.75
C ARG A 266 -5.51 40.42 8.94
N ALA A 267 -5.15 41.59 8.39
CA ALA A 267 -6.00 42.77 8.41
C ALA A 267 -7.25 42.60 7.53
N GLN A 268 -7.09 41.98 6.35
CA GLN A 268 -8.14 41.82 5.35
C GLN A 268 -9.11 40.67 5.65
N TYR A 269 -8.60 39.57 6.22
CA TYR A 269 -9.36 38.33 6.42
C TYR A 269 -9.59 37.96 7.88
N GLY A 270 -8.89 38.58 8.83
CA GLY A 270 -9.07 38.32 10.26
C GLY A 270 -10.44 38.76 10.77
N SER A 271 -11.13 37.83 11.44
CA SER A 271 -12.46 38.04 12.02
C SER A 271 -12.35 38.62 13.45
N GLU A 272 -11.54 38.01 14.31
CA GLU A 272 -11.34 38.40 15.72
C GLU A 272 -9.86 38.32 16.13
N THR A 273 -9.46 39.04 17.19
CA THR A 273 -8.05 39.19 17.61
C THR A 273 -7.38 37.87 18.02
N LEU A 274 -8.14 36.92 18.57
CA LEU A 274 -7.64 35.59 18.97
C LEU A 274 -7.71 34.55 17.82
N PHE A 275 -8.52 34.83 16.79
CA PHE A 275 -8.80 33.93 15.68
C PHE A 275 -8.36 34.56 14.35
N ASN A 276 -7.06 34.82 14.22
CA ASN A 276 -6.52 35.26 12.95
C ASN A 276 -6.76 34.20 11.86
N ALA A 277 -7.24 34.62 10.69
CA ALA A 277 -7.65 33.75 9.58
C ALA A 277 -6.52 32.87 9.01
N LEU A 278 -5.26 33.23 9.28
CA LEU A 278 -4.08 32.56 8.76
C LEU A 278 -2.99 32.36 9.82
N HIS A 279 -2.43 31.15 9.81
CA HIS A 279 -1.23 30.76 10.55
C HIS A 279 -0.02 30.70 9.62
N GLY A 280 1.15 31.04 10.15
CA GLY A 280 2.42 30.91 9.47
C GLY A 280 3.53 30.67 10.48
N SER A 281 4.44 29.77 10.14
CA SER A 281 5.55 29.40 11.01
C SER A 281 6.43 30.62 11.34
N HIS A 282 6.94 30.69 12.57
CA HIS A 282 7.70 31.83 13.05
C HIS A 282 9.21 31.74 12.82
N ASP A 283 9.71 30.53 12.64
CA ASP A 283 11.10 30.21 12.38
C ASP A 283 11.18 28.89 11.58
N GLY A 284 12.39 28.58 11.11
CA GLY A 284 12.63 27.37 10.31
C GLY A 284 12.39 26.07 11.08
N GLU A 285 12.60 26.04 12.39
CA GLU A 285 12.37 24.83 13.19
C GLU A 285 10.87 24.55 13.36
N GLN A 286 10.07 25.59 13.56
CA GLN A 286 8.62 25.51 13.58
C GLN A 286 8.10 25.09 12.21
N ALA A 287 8.62 25.66 11.11
CA ALA A 287 8.23 25.25 9.76
C ALA A 287 8.52 23.76 9.51
N SER A 288 9.68 23.25 9.95
CA SER A 288 10.01 21.82 9.82
C SER A 288 9.11 20.92 10.67
N ARG A 289 8.80 21.30 11.91
CA ARG A 289 7.89 20.52 12.78
C ARG A 289 6.47 20.48 12.22
N GLU A 290 5.96 21.64 11.78
CA GLU A 290 4.63 21.75 11.20
C GLU A 290 4.53 20.96 9.88
N LEU A 291 5.59 20.99 9.07
CA LEU A 291 5.67 20.21 7.84
C LEU A 291 5.69 18.71 8.11
N ALA A 292 6.47 18.24 9.08
CA ALA A 292 6.51 16.83 9.46
C ALA A 292 5.16 16.34 10.03
N PHE A 293 4.41 17.22 10.69
CA PHE A 293 3.09 16.93 11.22
C PHE A 293 2.04 16.76 10.12
N PHE A 294 1.97 17.69 9.17
CA PHE A 294 0.96 17.66 8.11
C PHE A 294 1.35 16.80 6.90
N PHE A 295 2.64 16.78 6.57
CA PHE A 295 3.17 16.06 5.42
C PHE A 295 4.38 15.21 5.83
N PRO A 296 4.17 14.10 6.57
CA PRO A 296 5.26 13.20 7.00
C PRO A 296 6.02 12.56 5.83
N SER A 297 5.40 12.48 4.65
CA SER A 297 5.99 12.05 3.37
C SER A 297 6.68 13.18 2.58
N PHE A 298 6.65 14.44 3.07
CA PHE A 298 7.31 15.56 2.40
C PHE A 298 8.83 15.54 2.64
N ARG A 299 9.58 15.02 1.65
CA ARG A 299 11.04 14.97 1.68
C ARG A 299 11.64 16.29 1.20
N SER A 300 12.03 17.13 2.13
CA SER A 300 12.92 18.25 1.82
C SER A 300 14.36 17.76 1.66
N ALA A 301 15.01 18.06 0.54
CA ALA A 301 16.43 17.79 0.32
C ALA A 301 17.38 18.72 1.12
N VAL A 302 16.96 19.22 2.29
CA VAL A 302 17.69 20.24 3.08
C VAL A 302 18.51 19.65 4.24
N SER A 303 18.51 18.33 4.48
CA SER A 303 19.46 17.73 5.42
C SER A 303 20.88 17.51 4.83
N GLY A 304 21.34 18.44 3.99
CA GLY A 304 22.68 18.41 3.41
C GLY A 304 23.69 19.35 4.08
N GLU A 305 23.30 20.56 4.48
CA GLU A 305 24.28 21.55 4.96
C GLU A 305 23.65 22.56 5.94
N ARG A 306 23.70 22.26 7.25
CA ARG A 306 23.79 23.32 8.29
C ARG A 306 24.84 22.97 9.32
N LEU A 307 25.86 23.83 9.33
CA LEU A 307 26.83 24.16 10.38
C LEU A 307 27.08 23.12 11.47
N GLY A 308 28.28 22.56 11.44
CA GLY A 308 28.78 21.60 12.41
C GLY A 308 28.55 22.02 13.85
N LEU A 309 27.93 21.09 14.59
CA LEU A 309 28.22 20.67 15.97
C LEU A 309 27.13 19.67 16.43
N ALA A 310 26.93 18.59 15.68
CA ALA A 310 26.28 17.35 16.14
C ALA A 310 26.66 16.23 15.15
N GLY A 311 26.84 15.00 15.64
CA GLY A 311 27.36 13.88 14.83
C GLY A 311 26.50 13.53 13.61
N PRO A 312 27.01 12.68 12.69
CA PRO A 312 26.26 12.31 11.49
C PRO A 312 24.97 11.60 11.88
N GLU A 313 23.82 12.19 11.54
CA GLU A 313 22.57 11.44 11.42
C GLU A 313 22.80 10.34 10.37
N PRO A 314 22.38 9.08 10.63
CA PRO A 314 22.66 7.98 9.72
C PRO A 314 21.92 8.19 8.40
N GLU A 315 22.66 8.32 7.29
CA GLU A 315 22.08 8.25 5.94
C GLU A 315 21.19 7.00 5.81
N PRO A 316 20.06 7.07 5.08
CA PRO A 316 19.10 5.98 5.00
C PRO A 316 19.77 4.69 4.53
N VAL A 317 19.52 3.62 5.27
CA VAL A 317 20.07 2.31 4.98
C VAL A 317 19.34 1.75 3.75
N GLU A 318 20.04 1.67 2.62
CA GLU A 318 19.53 1.04 1.41
C GLU A 318 19.58 -0.49 1.54
N ARG A 319 18.70 -1.17 0.79
CA ARG A 319 18.70 -2.63 0.65
C ARG A 319 18.99 -3.06 -0.79
N THR A 320 19.64 -4.20 -0.96
CA THR A 320 19.88 -4.84 -2.27
C THR A 320 19.73 -6.35 -2.15
N LEU A 321 19.27 -7.01 -3.21
CA LEU A 321 19.29 -8.47 -3.27
C LEU A 321 20.70 -8.95 -3.62
N ALA A 322 21.21 -9.89 -2.84
CA ALA A 322 22.35 -10.72 -3.21
C ALA A 322 21.87 -12.17 -3.35
N LEU A 323 21.99 -12.72 -4.55
CA LEU A 323 21.55 -14.07 -4.85
C LEU A 323 22.77 -14.94 -5.17
N ILE A 324 22.99 -15.97 -4.36
CA ILE A 324 24.08 -16.93 -4.53
C ILE A 324 23.50 -18.18 -5.17
N ARG A 325 23.96 -18.48 -6.38
CA ARG A 325 23.47 -19.60 -7.18
C ARG A 325 23.88 -20.96 -6.59
N PRO A 326 23.20 -22.07 -6.94
CA PRO A 326 23.33 -23.33 -6.20
C PRO A 326 24.74 -23.91 -6.15
N ASP A 327 25.56 -23.74 -7.19
CA ASP A 327 26.94 -24.23 -7.20
C ASP A 327 27.80 -23.49 -6.16
N ALA A 328 27.80 -22.15 -6.21
CA ALA A 328 28.54 -21.34 -5.23
C ALA A 328 27.95 -21.42 -3.80
N ALA A 329 26.64 -21.59 -3.67
CA ALA A 329 25.99 -21.76 -2.36
C ALA A 329 26.39 -23.10 -1.70
N ARG A 330 26.71 -24.13 -2.50
CA ARG A 330 27.15 -25.44 -2.00
C ARG A 330 28.62 -25.45 -1.58
N GLU A 331 29.48 -24.80 -2.36
CA GLU A 331 30.94 -24.93 -2.23
C GLU A 331 31.60 -23.74 -1.50
N ASN A 332 31.04 -22.53 -1.62
CA ASN A 332 31.71 -21.29 -1.22
C ASN A 332 30.87 -20.38 -0.30
N ARG A 333 29.76 -20.87 0.24
CA ARG A 333 28.83 -20.07 1.06
C ARG A 333 29.51 -19.30 2.19
N GLU A 334 30.30 -19.99 3.01
CA GLU A 334 30.92 -19.38 4.19
C GLU A 334 31.90 -18.28 3.80
N GLU A 335 32.68 -18.49 2.74
CA GLU A 335 33.62 -17.49 2.22
C GLU A 335 32.89 -16.28 1.65
N ILE A 336 31.80 -16.49 0.88
CA ILE A 336 31.01 -15.38 0.32
C ILE A 336 30.36 -14.55 1.44
N LEU A 337 29.78 -15.20 2.45
CA LEU A 337 29.20 -14.51 3.61
C LEU A 337 30.26 -13.74 4.40
N ALA A 338 31.45 -14.32 4.60
CA ALA A 338 32.57 -13.62 5.23
C ALA A 338 32.95 -12.35 4.45
N ARG A 339 33.06 -12.43 3.12
CA ARG A 339 33.36 -11.26 2.27
C ARG A 339 32.26 -10.19 2.32
N ILE A 340 31.00 -10.59 2.40
CA ILE A 340 29.85 -9.66 2.57
C ILE A 340 29.98 -8.90 3.89
N HIS A 341 30.28 -9.61 4.98
CA HIS A 341 30.48 -9.00 6.30
C HIS A 341 31.73 -8.12 6.36
N GLU A 342 32.86 -8.55 5.79
CA GLU A 342 34.09 -7.76 5.69
C GLU A 342 33.88 -6.48 4.87
N ALA A 343 33.04 -6.53 3.84
CA ALA A 343 32.65 -5.38 3.05
C ALA A 343 31.68 -4.43 3.80
N GLY A 344 31.29 -4.75 5.04
CA GLY A 344 30.46 -3.91 5.89
C GLY A 344 28.96 -3.94 5.56
N PHE A 345 28.48 -5.01 4.93
CA PHE A 345 27.04 -5.23 4.78
C PHE A 345 26.45 -5.92 6.01
N THR A 346 25.22 -5.54 6.34
CA THR A 346 24.38 -6.29 7.29
C THR A 346 23.44 -7.19 6.50
N VAL A 347 23.42 -8.49 6.80
CA VAL A 347 22.43 -9.39 6.22
C VAL A 347 21.13 -9.17 6.98
N ALA A 348 20.18 -8.47 6.37
CA ALA A 348 18.90 -8.17 6.99
C ALA A 348 17.95 -9.37 6.95
N MET A 349 17.99 -10.14 5.86
CA MET A 349 17.25 -11.40 5.71
C MET A 349 18.08 -12.39 4.89
N GLN A 350 17.86 -13.67 5.15
CA GLN A 350 18.43 -14.76 4.37
C GLN A 350 17.41 -15.89 4.20
N LYS A 351 17.39 -16.52 3.02
CA LYS A 351 16.50 -17.64 2.73
C LYS A 351 17.10 -18.57 1.70
N GLU A 352 17.01 -19.88 1.97
CA GLU A 352 17.32 -20.91 0.98
C GLU A 352 16.03 -21.33 0.28
N VAL A 353 16.03 -21.29 -1.05
CA VAL A 353 14.86 -21.61 -1.85
C VAL A 353 15.24 -22.48 -3.05
N MET A 354 14.47 -23.55 -3.25
CA MET A 354 14.48 -24.31 -4.50
C MET A 354 13.53 -23.62 -5.47
N LEU A 355 14.05 -23.03 -6.53
CA LEU A 355 13.22 -22.36 -7.54
C LEU A 355 12.70 -23.36 -8.57
N THR A 356 11.43 -23.20 -8.97
CA THR A 356 10.87 -23.92 -10.12
C THR A 356 11.26 -23.25 -11.44
N GLU A 357 11.10 -23.96 -12.57
CA GLU A 357 11.38 -23.38 -13.88
C GLU A 357 10.52 -22.13 -14.14
N GLU A 358 9.24 -22.17 -13.75
CA GLU A 358 8.31 -21.04 -13.89
C GLU A 358 8.77 -19.83 -13.07
N GLN A 359 9.20 -20.05 -11.82
CA GLN A 359 9.71 -18.99 -10.96
C GLN A 359 10.99 -18.35 -11.52
N VAL A 360 11.89 -19.15 -12.08
CA VAL A 360 13.12 -18.63 -12.72
C VAL A 360 12.78 -17.82 -13.96
N ARG A 361 11.82 -18.27 -14.78
CA ARG A 361 11.34 -17.54 -15.96
C ARG A 361 10.66 -16.22 -15.60
N GLN A 362 9.88 -16.21 -14.51
CA GLN A 362 9.27 -14.99 -14.00
C GLN A 362 10.33 -14.01 -13.48
N PHE A 363 11.29 -14.50 -12.70
CA PHE A 363 12.33 -13.66 -12.10
C PHE A 363 13.28 -13.06 -13.15
N TYR A 364 13.65 -13.83 -14.17
CA TYR A 364 14.52 -13.38 -15.27
C TYR A 364 13.75 -13.17 -16.58
N SER A 365 12.55 -12.61 -16.50
CA SER A 365 11.66 -12.39 -17.66
C SER A 365 12.32 -11.58 -18.77
N GLN A 366 13.19 -10.63 -18.41
CA GLN A 366 13.94 -9.78 -19.34
C GLN A 366 15.08 -10.52 -20.08
N HIS A 367 15.42 -11.73 -19.66
CA HIS A 367 16.53 -12.52 -20.23
C HIS A 367 16.05 -13.77 -20.96
N LEU A 368 14.75 -13.93 -21.21
CA LEU A 368 14.18 -15.15 -21.80
C LEU A 368 14.73 -15.48 -23.19
N ASP A 369 15.06 -14.45 -23.97
CA ASP A 369 15.53 -14.57 -25.35
C ASP A 369 17.07 -14.62 -25.47
N GLU A 370 17.80 -14.58 -24.35
CA GLU A 370 19.25 -14.62 -24.34
C GLU A 370 19.80 -16.05 -24.54
N ASP A 371 20.84 -16.21 -25.36
CA ASP A 371 21.44 -17.52 -25.71
C ASP A 371 21.94 -18.30 -24.47
N TYR A 372 22.32 -17.60 -23.40
CA TYR A 372 22.78 -18.21 -22.16
C TYR A 372 21.63 -18.59 -21.20
N PHE A 373 20.39 -18.17 -21.48
CA PHE A 373 19.24 -18.38 -20.59
C PHE A 373 18.95 -19.86 -20.30
N PRO A 374 19.02 -20.80 -21.27
CA PRO A 374 18.81 -22.22 -20.97
C PRO A 374 19.81 -22.78 -19.95
N ALA A 375 21.07 -22.33 -20.03
CA ALA A 375 22.11 -22.72 -19.07
C ALA A 375 21.88 -22.07 -17.69
N LEU A 376 21.41 -20.81 -17.66
CA LEU A 376 21.00 -20.14 -16.43
C LEU A 376 19.83 -20.86 -15.77
N LEU A 377 18.78 -21.19 -16.53
CA LEU A 377 17.60 -21.91 -16.05
C LEU A 377 17.99 -23.24 -15.42
N SER A 378 18.78 -24.05 -16.13
CA SER A 378 19.27 -25.33 -15.61
C SER A 378 20.14 -25.17 -14.35
N SER A 379 20.90 -24.08 -14.24
CA SER A 379 21.73 -23.82 -13.05
C SER A 379 20.86 -23.44 -11.85
N MET A 380 19.89 -22.54 -12.02
CA MET A 380 19.03 -22.04 -10.95
C MET A 380 18.08 -23.10 -10.39
N THR A 381 17.68 -24.10 -11.19
CA THR A 381 16.82 -25.21 -10.76
C THR A 381 17.58 -26.44 -10.27
N SER A 382 18.92 -26.46 -10.38
CA SER A 382 19.75 -27.61 -10.01
C SER A 382 19.87 -27.86 -8.50
N GLY A 383 19.53 -26.88 -7.67
CA GLY A 383 19.69 -26.96 -6.23
C GLY A 383 19.22 -25.69 -5.52
N PRO A 384 19.38 -25.62 -4.19
CA PRO A 384 18.89 -24.50 -3.39
C PRO A 384 19.72 -23.25 -3.66
N VAL A 385 19.05 -22.15 -3.93
CA VAL A 385 19.62 -20.82 -4.10
C VAL A 385 19.58 -20.12 -2.75
N LEU A 386 20.65 -19.42 -2.38
CA LEU A 386 20.66 -18.58 -1.19
C LEU A 386 20.37 -17.14 -1.57
N ALA A 387 19.18 -16.66 -1.21
CA ALA A 387 18.77 -15.27 -1.35
C ALA A 387 19.10 -14.50 -0.05
N LEU A 388 19.74 -13.35 -0.19
CA LEU A 388 20.12 -12.47 0.92
C LEU A 388 19.62 -11.06 0.63
N ALA A 389 18.90 -10.45 1.56
CA ALA A 389 18.62 -9.02 1.55
C ALA A 389 19.73 -8.32 2.33
N LEU A 390 20.64 -7.65 1.63
CA LEU A 390 21.76 -6.94 2.22
C LEU A 390 21.38 -5.49 2.50
N ALA A 391 21.73 -4.99 3.68
CA ALA A 391 21.47 -3.63 4.13
C ALA A 391 22.80 -2.89 4.36
N LYS A 392 22.94 -1.73 3.71
CA LYS A 392 24.10 -0.83 3.83
C LYS A 392 23.77 0.53 3.22
N GLN A 393 24.42 1.60 3.65
CA GLN A 393 24.41 2.85 2.89
C GLN A 393 25.00 2.62 1.48
N GLY A 394 24.28 3.06 0.45
CA GLY A 394 24.65 2.82 -0.95
C GLY A 394 24.72 1.33 -1.31
N ALA A 395 23.85 0.48 -0.73
CA ALA A 395 23.96 -0.98 -0.80
C ALA A 395 24.06 -1.50 -2.24
N VAL A 396 23.20 -1.02 -3.14
CA VAL A 396 23.17 -1.45 -4.54
C VAL A 396 24.52 -1.16 -5.22
N LYS A 397 24.99 0.08 -5.11
CA LYS A 397 26.25 0.52 -5.73
C LYS A 397 27.45 -0.24 -5.16
N HIS A 398 27.52 -0.37 -3.83
CA HIS A 398 28.62 -1.09 -3.17
C HIS A 398 28.62 -2.58 -3.54
N TRP A 399 27.46 -3.22 -3.60
CA TRP A 399 27.36 -4.63 -3.93
C TRP A 399 27.77 -4.89 -5.37
N ARG A 400 27.32 -4.05 -6.32
CA ARG A 400 27.74 -4.11 -7.72
C ARG A 400 29.25 -3.94 -7.90
N ASN A 401 29.85 -2.99 -7.20
CA ASN A 401 31.29 -2.77 -7.25
C ASN A 401 32.07 -3.99 -6.72
N LEU A 402 31.55 -4.66 -5.69
CA LEU A 402 32.16 -5.87 -5.13
C LEU A 402 32.00 -7.08 -6.06
N LEU A 403 30.86 -7.20 -6.75
CA LEU A 403 30.59 -8.24 -7.74
C LEU A 403 31.49 -8.13 -8.98
N GLY A 404 31.67 -6.92 -9.51
CA GLY A 404 32.38 -6.67 -10.76
C GLY A 404 31.56 -7.01 -12.02
N PRO A 405 32.20 -7.05 -13.21
CA PRO A 405 31.54 -7.24 -14.50
C PRO A 405 30.62 -8.48 -14.56
N LYS A 406 29.51 -8.40 -15.31
CA LYS A 406 28.52 -9.51 -15.41
C LYS A 406 29.12 -10.77 -16.07
N ASN A 407 30.03 -10.58 -17.02
CA ASN A 407 30.71 -11.66 -17.72
C ASN A 407 31.92 -12.15 -16.89
N PRO A 408 32.00 -13.44 -16.52
CA PRO A 408 33.10 -13.97 -15.70
C PRO A 408 34.49 -13.83 -16.33
N THR A 409 34.59 -13.96 -17.66
CA THR A 409 35.86 -13.81 -18.39
C THR A 409 36.35 -12.37 -18.34
N GLN A 410 35.46 -11.42 -18.61
CA GLN A 410 35.76 -9.99 -18.50
C GLN A 410 36.13 -9.60 -17.06
N ALA A 411 35.42 -10.16 -16.07
CA ALA A 411 35.71 -9.94 -14.66
C ALA A 411 37.14 -10.39 -14.31
N LYS A 412 37.59 -11.55 -14.79
CA LYS A 412 38.97 -12.03 -14.56
C LYS A 412 40.03 -11.14 -15.19
N GLU A 413 39.75 -10.55 -16.36
CA GLU A 413 40.71 -9.72 -17.10
C GLU A 413 40.79 -8.30 -16.53
N GLU A 414 39.65 -7.66 -16.28
CA GLU A 414 39.57 -6.26 -15.86
C GLU A 414 39.69 -6.10 -14.34
N GLN A 415 39.10 -7.02 -13.57
CA GLN A 415 38.98 -6.91 -12.11
C GLN A 415 39.21 -8.27 -11.41
N PRO A 416 40.44 -8.81 -11.39
CA PRO A 416 40.73 -10.16 -10.89
C PRO A 416 40.33 -10.41 -9.42
N MET A 417 40.17 -9.34 -8.64
CA MET A 417 39.84 -9.39 -7.21
C MET A 417 38.34 -9.29 -6.92
N CYS A 418 37.48 -9.11 -7.93
CA CYS A 418 36.03 -9.02 -7.71
C CYS A 418 35.42 -10.41 -7.43
N LEU A 419 34.24 -10.45 -6.81
CA LEU A 419 33.64 -11.73 -6.41
C LEU A 419 33.30 -12.62 -7.60
N ARG A 420 32.88 -12.07 -8.75
CA ARG A 420 32.58 -12.87 -9.95
C ARG A 420 33.83 -13.45 -10.62
N ALA A 421 35.00 -12.83 -10.44
CA ALA A 421 36.28 -13.36 -10.92
C ALA A 421 36.79 -14.49 -10.00
N HIS A 422 36.56 -14.34 -8.69
CA HIS A 422 37.01 -15.29 -7.66
C HIS A 422 36.11 -16.54 -7.57
N PHE A 423 34.80 -16.38 -7.71
CA PHE A 423 33.82 -17.48 -7.64
C PHE A 423 33.27 -17.81 -9.03
N VAL A 424 33.89 -18.80 -9.67
CA VAL A 424 33.55 -19.25 -11.02
C VAL A 424 32.96 -20.64 -10.93
N GLY A 425 31.79 -20.85 -11.54
CA GLY A 425 31.12 -22.15 -11.56
C GLY A 425 31.65 -23.06 -12.67
N ALA A 426 31.06 -24.26 -12.76
CA ALA A 426 31.43 -25.25 -13.77
C ALA A 426 31.15 -24.81 -15.22
N SER A 427 30.23 -23.85 -15.42
CA SER A 427 29.94 -23.23 -16.71
C SER A 427 30.51 -21.81 -16.76
N GLU A 428 31.42 -21.54 -17.69
CA GLU A 428 32.06 -20.22 -17.85
C GLU A 428 31.09 -19.14 -18.36
N CYS A 429 29.93 -19.55 -18.90
CA CYS A 429 28.95 -18.64 -19.49
C CYS A 429 28.05 -17.95 -18.44
N VAL A 430 28.02 -18.44 -17.21
CA VAL A 430 27.01 -18.06 -16.21
C VAL A 430 27.71 -17.67 -14.90
N ASN A 431 27.63 -16.39 -14.51
CA ASN A 431 28.18 -15.92 -13.23
C ASN A 431 27.51 -16.62 -12.03
N GLN A 432 28.17 -16.67 -10.88
CA GLN A 432 27.64 -17.39 -9.71
C GLN A 432 26.89 -16.51 -8.71
N LEU A 433 27.02 -15.18 -8.88
CA LEU A 433 26.51 -14.18 -7.97
C LEU A 433 25.71 -13.14 -8.74
N HIS A 434 24.47 -12.94 -8.29
CA HIS A 434 23.56 -11.92 -8.81
C HIS A 434 23.36 -10.81 -7.79
N GLY A 435 23.12 -9.62 -8.32
CA GLY A 435 22.87 -8.41 -7.56
C GLY A 435 22.10 -7.41 -8.39
N SER A 436 21.18 -6.72 -7.74
CA SER A 436 20.27 -5.76 -8.36
C SER A 436 21.05 -4.61 -9.01
N VAL A 437 20.54 -4.09 -10.12
CA VAL A 437 21.16 -2.99 -10.88
C VAL A 437 20.67 -1.61 -10.45
N SER A 438 19.46 -1.49 -9.92
CA SER A 438 18.85 -0.27 -9.39
C SER A 438 18.17 -0.51 -8.04
N LEU A 439 17.74 0.57 -7.37
CA LEU A 439 16.95 0.48 -6.13
C LEU A 439 15.57 -0.12 -6.39
N GLU A 440 14.92 0.27 -7.49
CA GLU A 440 13.62 -0.27 -7.90
C GLU A 440 13.70 -1.77 -8.20
N GLU A 441 14.72 -2.22 -8.94
CA GLU A 441 14.93 -3.65 -9.17
C GLU A 441 15.25 -4.36 -7.86
N ALA A 442 16.03 -3.75 -6.96
CA ALA A 442 16.30 -4.32 -5.64
C ALA A 442 15.01 -4.52 -4.83
N GLU A 443 14.09 -3.57 -4.82
CA GLU A 443 12.81 -3.68 -4.12
C GLU A 443 11.93 -4.77 -4.73
N ASN A 444 11.82 -4.82 -6.05
CA ASN A 444 11.06 -5.84 -6.77
C ASN A 444 11.62 -7.24 -6.55
N GLU A 445 12.94 -7.39 -6.65
CA GLU A 445 13.65 -8.65 -6.44
C GLU A 445 13.58 -9.11 -4.98
N ILE A 446 13.73 -8.19 -4.01
CA ILE A 446 13.55 -8.50 -2.59
C ILE A 446 12.11 -8.95 -2.34
N SER A 447 11.12 -8.24 -2.87
CA SER A 447 9.70 -8.61 -2.73
C SER A 447 9.38 -9.99 -3.32
N PHE A 448 10.05 -10.37 -4.43
CA PHE A 448 9.90 -11.70 -5.02
C PHE A 448 10.36 -12.83 -4.09
N PHE A 449 11.53 -12.67 -3.44
CA PHE A 449 12.08 -13.70 -2.54
C PHE A 449 11.59 -13.60 -1.08
N PHE A 450 11.22 -12.39 -0.67
CA PHE A 450 10.82 -12.00 0.68
C PHE A 450 9.50 -11.19 0.62
N PRO A 451 8.40 -11.78 0.13
CA PRO A 451 7.13 -11.05 0.06
C PRO A 451 6.67 -10.64 1.45
N LYS A 452 5.99 -9.49 1.54
CA LYS A 452 5.28 -9.11 2.77
C LYS A 452 4.21 -10.16 3.05
N GLU A 453 4.22 -10.68 4.27
CA GLU A 453 3.30 -11.70 4.75
C GLU A 453 2.51 -11.16 5.93
N HIS A 454 1.28 -11.65 6.07
CA HIS A 454 0.46 -11.44 7.26
C HIS A 454 0.48 -12.72 8.11
N THR A 455 0.62 -12.57 9.42
CA THR A 455 0.46 -13.67 10.37
C THR A 455 -0.46 -13.26 11.51
N LEU A 456 -1.20 -14.23 12.04
CA LEU A 456 -1.97 -14.02 13.26
C LEU A 456 -1.04 -14.21 14.47
N ALA A 457 -0.95 -13.18 15.29
CA ALA A 457 -0.41 -13.26 16.63
C ALA A 457 -1.54 -13.16 17.65
N VAL A 458 -1.48 -14.02 18.67
CA VAL A 458 -2.48 -14.04 19.75
C VAL A 458 -1.74 -13.94 21.07
N ILE A 459 -2.08 -12.93 21.86
CA ILE A 459 -1.69 -12.84 23.26
C ILE A 459 -2.85 -13.45 24.07
N LYS A 460 -2.52 -14.52 24.79
CA LYS A 460 -3.48 -15.35 25.52
C LYS A 460 -4.05 -14.64 26.75
N PRO A 461 -5.21 -15.08 27.26
CA PRO A 461 -5.83 -14.46 28.42
C PRO A 461 -4.97 -14.66 29.67
N ASP A 462 -5.23 -13.87 30.71
CA ASP A 462 -4.46 -13.83 31.97
C ASP A 462 -2.99 -13.39 31.80
N THR A 463 -2.64 -12.75 30.67
CA THR A 463 -1.36 -12.06 30.48
C THR A 463 -1.40 -10.71 31.20
N PRO A 464 -0.47 -10.43 32.14
CA PRO A 464 -0.40 -9.12 32.79
C PRO A 464 -0.19 -8.01 31.77
N GLU A 465 -0.82 -6.85 32.01
CA GLU A 465 -0.74 -5.68 31.13
C GLU A 465 0.70 -5.24 30.85
N GLU A 466 1.56 -5.24 31.86
CA GLU A 466 3.00 -4.93 31.73
C GLU A 466 3.69 -5.84 30.71
N HIS A 467 3.37 -7.15 30.72
CA HIS A 467 3.92 -8.11 29.76
C HIS A 467 3.32 -7.93 28.36
N ARG A 468 2.02 -7.58 28.27
CA ARG A 468 1.35 -7.28 26.99
C ARG A 468 2.03 -6.11 26.29
N GLU A 469 2.26 -5.01 27.01
CA GLU A 469 2.96 -3.84 26.47
C GLU A 469 4.40 -4.17 26.04
N GLU A 470 5.12 -4.95 26.84
CA GLU A 470 6.48 -5.35 26.52
C GLU A 470 6.53 -6.21 25.24
N ILE A 471 5.57 -7.14 25.08
CA ILE A 471 5.42 -7.94 23.85
C ILE A 471 5.13 -7.04 22.64
N LEU A 472 4.22 -6.07 22.75
CA LEU A 472 3.90 -5.14 21.66
C LEU A 472 5.10 -4.27 21.27
N LYS A 473 5.84 -3.76 22.26
CA LYS A 473 7.09 -3.00 22.03
C LYS A 473 8.14 -3.87 21.34
N GLU A 474 8.26 -5.15 21.72
CA GLU A 474 9.21 -6.07 21.07
C GLU A 474 8.79 -6.42 19.64
N ILE A 475 7.50 -6.61 19.38
CA ILE A 475 6.94 -6.80 18.03
C ILE A 475 7.35 -5.65 17.12
N GLN A 476 7.12 -4.41 17.56
CA GLN A 476 7.51 -3.21 16.81
C GLN A 476 9.04 -3.09 16.66
N ALA A 477 9.80 -3.32 17.73
CA ALA A 477 11.26 -3.25 17.69
C ALA A 477 11.90 -4.26 16.73
N ARG A 478 11.25 -5.40 16.49
CA ARG A 478 11.68 -6.37 15.47
C ARG A 478 11.16 -6.08 14.07
N GLY A 479 10.55 -4.92 13.85
CA GLY A 479 10.13 -4.44 12.54
C GLY A 479 8.83 -5.06 12.02
N PHE A 480 7.99 -5.62 12.90
CA PHE A 480 6.62 -5.97 12.51
C PHE A 480 5.74 -4.73 12.50
N THR A 481 4.92 -4.59 11.48
CA THR A 481 3.80 -3.65 11.47
C THR A 481 2.58 -4.35 12.04
N ILE A 482 1.93 -3.75 13.03
CA ILE A 482 0.65 -4.25 13.54
C ILE A 482 -0.43 -3.64 12.65
N SER A 483 -0.97 -4.43 11.71
CA SER A 483 -1.99 -3.95 10.78
C SER A 483 -3.38 -3.87 11.39
N GLN A 484 -3.66 -4.76 12.35
CA GLN A 484 -4.93 -4.75 13.08
C GLN A 484 -4.72 -5.29 14.48
N LEU A 485 -5.45 -4.75 15.44
CA LEU A 485 -5.47 -5.17 16.83
C LEU A 485 -6.93 -5.27 17.28
N GLN A 486 -7.29 -6.38 17.90
CA GLN A 486 -8.62 -6.58 18.48
C GLN A 486 -8.51 -7.32 19.80
N GLU A 487 -9.16 -6.81 20.85
CA GLU A 487 -9.35 -7.54 22.10
C GLU A 487 -10.71 -8.24 22.07
N THR A 488 -10.73 -9.55 22.31
CA THR A 488 -11.95 -10.34 22.24
C THR A 488 -11.95 -11.48 23.26
N VAL A 489 -13.11 -11.72 23.87
CA VAL A 489 -13.34 -12.90 24.71
C VAL A 489 -13.91 -13.99 23.80
N LEU A 490 -13.17 -15.07 23.61
CA LEU A 490 -13.60 -16.16 22.73
C LEU A 490 -14.74 -16.96 23.36
N SER A 491 -15.85 -17.14 22.62
CA SER A 491 -16.86 -18.15 23.00
C SER A 491 -16.27 -19.55 22.94
N ARG A 492 -16.91 -20.51 23.62
CA ARG A 492 -16.45 -21.90 23.58
C ARG A 492 -16.46 -22.45 22.16
N GLU A 493 -17.52 -22.17 21.41
CA GLU A 493 -17.67 -22.60 20.02
C GLU A 493 -16.57 -21.98 19.14
N MET A 494 -16.28 -20.69 19.31
CA MET A 494 -15.21 -20.00 18.58
C MET A 494 -13.84 -20.58 18.92
N ALA A 495 -13.55 -20.84 20.21
CA ALA A 495 -12.29 -21.42 20.64
C ALA A 495 -12.12 -22.88 20.16
N GLU A 496 -13.19 -23.67 20.14
CA GLU A 496 -13.19 -25.04 19.61
C GLU A 496 -12.88 -25.07 18.11
N GLU A 497 -13.50 -24.19 17.31
CA GLU A 497 -13.21 -24.08 15.88
C GLU A 497 -11.81 -23.49 15.63
N PHE A 498 -11.39 -22.51 16.44
CA PHE A 498 -10.05 -21.94 16.36
C PHE A 498 -8.95 -22.99 16.62
N TYR A 499 -9.17 -23.94 17.53
CA TYR A 499 -8.22 -25.00 17.84
C TYR A 499 -8.60 -26.38 17.29
N LYS A 500 -9.47 -26.45 16.29
CA LYS A 500 -10.02 -27.70 15.72
C LYS A 500 -8.97 -28.76 15.36
N GLU A 501 -7.81 -28.33 14.86
CA GLU A 501 -6.66 -29.21 14.55
C GLU A 501 -6.11 -29.97 15.77
N HIS A 502 -6.52 -29.59 16.98
CA HIS A 502 -6.11 -30.20 18.24
C HIS A 502 -7.25 -30.95 18.91
N GLN A 503 -8.42 -31.09 18.29
CA GLN A 503 -9.62 -31.69 18.89
C GLN A 503 -9.39 -33.10 19.47
N GLU A 504 -8.55 -33.91 18.82
CA GLU A 504 -8.23 -35.27 19.25
C GLU A 504 -7.16 -35.35 20.34
N LYS A 505 -6.55 -34.21 20.72
CA LYS A 505 -5.46 -34.19 21.71
C LYS A 505 -6.02 -34.16 23.14
N PRO A 506 -5.38 -34.84 24.10
CA PRO A 506 -5.89 -34.98 25.47
C PRO A 506 -5.97 -33.64 26.23
N PHE A 507 -5.27 -32.60 25.77
CA PHE A 507 -5.27 -31.26 26.36
C PHE A 507 -6.27 -30.29 25.71
N PHE A 508 -7.01 -30.70 24.68
CA PHE A 508 -7.88 -29.81 23.91
C PHE A 508 -8.92 -29.09 24.77
N SER A 509 -9.66 -29.83 25.59
CA SER A 509 -10.68 -29.24 26.47
C SER A 509 -10.07 -28.20 27.41
N GLN A 510 -8.89 -28.48 27.98
CA GLN A 510 -8.22 -27.56 28.91
C GLN A 510 -7.74 -26.30 28.18
N LEU A 511 -7.28 -26.42 26.94
CA LEU A 511 -6.88 -25.30 26.10
C LEU A 511 -8.06 -24.40 25.75
N VAL A 512 -9.20 -24.98 25.35
CA VAL A 512 -10.44 -24.25 25.08
C VAL A 512 -10.92 -23.53 26.34
N ASP A 513 -10.99 -24.25 27.47
CA ASP A 513 -11.40 -23.68 28.75
C ASP A 513 -10.51 -22.51 29.15
N TYR A 514 -9.19 -22.60 28.88
CA TYR A 514 -8.26 -21.51 29.17
C TYR A 514 -8.49 -20.29 28.28
N MET A 515 -8.69 -20.48 26.97
CA MET A 515 -8.92 -19.40 26.01
C MET A 515 -10.23 -18.64 26.23
N CYS A 516 -11.23 -19.28 26.88
CA CYS A 516 -12.51 -18.67 27.21
C CYS A 516 -12.52 -17.93 28.57
N ARG A 517 -11.42 -17.96 29.36
CA ARG A 517 -11.41 -17.37 30.72
C ARG A 517 -11.40 -15.85 30.74
N GLY A 518 -10.95 -15.21 29.68
CA GLY A 518 -10.76 -13.76 29.64
C GLY A 518 -10.48 -13.23 28.24
N PRO A 519 -10.21 -11.91 28.13
CA PRO A 519 -9.92 -11.28 26.85
C PRO A 519 -8.58 -11.76 26.30
N CYS A 520 -8.56 -12.04 25.00
CA CYS A 520 -7.38 -12.33 24.20
C CYS A 520 -7.09 -11.12 23.30
N THR A 521 -5.82 -10.73 23.17
CA THR A 521 -5.42 -9.71 22.19
C THR A 521 -5.03 -10.42 20.89
N MET A 522 -5.82 -10.23 19.83
CA MET A 522 -5.59 -10.74 18.49
C MET A 522 -4.93 -9.66 17.64
N LEU A 523 -3.86 -10.01 16.94
CA LEU A 523 -3.04 -9.07 16.17
C LEU A 523 -2.79 -9.62 14.76
N ILE A 524 -2.98 -8.80 13.74
CA ILE A 524 -2.45 -9.07 12.40
C ILE A 524 -1.07 -8.43 12.32
N LEU A 525 -0.03 -9.25 12.25
CA LEU A 525 1.33 -8.79 12.08
C LEU A 525 1.75 -8.88 10.61
N THR A 526 2.29 -7.79 10.10
CA THR A 526 2.74 -7.65 8.71
C THR A 526 4.24 -7.42 8.67
N LYS A 527 4.96 -8.32 8.00
CA LYS A 527 6.41 -8.27 7.80
C LYS A 527 6.81 -9.22 6.66
N GLU A 528 7.96 -8.99 6.05
CA GLU A 528 8.62 -9.97 5.19
C GLU A 528 8.91 -11.25 6.02
N ASN A 529 8.52 -12.43 5.52
CA ASN A 529 8.57 -13.71 6.27
C ASN A 529 7.88 -13.66 7.65
N ALA A 530 6.78 -12.90 7.81
CA ALA A 530 6.14 -12.65 9.11
C ALA A 530 5.86 -13.92 9.92
N VAL A 531 5.40 -15.00 9.28
CA VAL A 531 5.09 -16.26 9.97
C VAL A 531 6.34 -16.89 10.60
N GLU A 532 7.43 -16.97 9.86
CA GLU A 532 8.68 -17.59 10.33
C GLU A 532 9.33 -16.74 11.43
N GLU A 533 9.40 -15.42 11.21
CA GLU A 533 9.94 -14.46 12.16
C GLU A 533 9.15 -14.45 13.47
N TRP A 534 7.81 -14.49 13.41
CA TRP A 534 6.96 -14.51 14.60
C TRP A 534 7.14 -15.82 15.37
N ARG A 535 7.24 -16.95 14.66
CA ARG A 535 7.52 -18.25 15.29
C ARG A 535 8.89 -18.30 15.96
N ALA A 536 9.91 -17.72 15.33
CA ALA A 536 11.24 -17.61 15.92
C ALA A 536 11.21 -16.74 17.19
N MET A 537 10.48 -15.62 17.17
CA MET A 537 10.29 -14.75 18.33
C MET A 537 9.53 -15.46 19.48
N MET A 538 8.47 -16.21 19.17
CA MET A 538 7.74 -16.98 20.19
C MET A 538 8.62 -18.07 20.81
N GLY A 539 9.41 -18.77 19.99
CA GLY A 539 10.22 -19.92 20.38
C GLY A 539 9.41 -21.21 20.58
N PRO A 540 10.06 -22.29 21.04
CA PRO A 540 9.43 -23.60 21.23
C PRO A 540 8.16 -23.55 22.08
N THR A 541 7.19 -24.41 21.77
CA THR A 541 5.90 -24.46 22.50
C THR A 541 6.07 -24.84 23.98
N ASP A 542 7.10 -25.62 24.29
CA ASP A 542 7.49 -25.97 25.67
C ASP A 542 8.41 -24.87 26.25
N PRO A 543 8.01 -24.17 27.33
CA PRO A 543 8.81 -23.13 27.94
C PRO A 543 10.18 -23.60 28.46
N SER A 544 10.29 -24.85 28.92
CA SER A 544 11.55 -25.39 29.43
C SER A 544 12.55 -25.57 28.30
N LYS A 545 12.08 -26.10 27.17
CA LYS A 545 12.88 -26.20 25.94
C LYS A 545 13.19 -24.82 25.37
N ALA A 546 12.24 -23.88 25.42
CA ALA A 546 12.47 -22.51 25.01
C ALA A 546 13.60 -21.86 25.82
N LYS A 547 13.61 -22.00 27.14
CA LYS A 547 14.69 -21.50 28.00
C LYS A 547 16.07 -22.08 27.67
N GLU A 548 16.11 -23.34 27.22
CA GLU A 548 17.37 -24.00 26.83
C GLU A 548 17.85 -23.57 25.44
N THR A 549 16.96 -23.57 24.44
CA THR A 549 17.34 -23.40 23.03
C THR A 549 17.19 -21.96 22.51
N ALA A 550 16.35 -21.16 23.15
CA ALA A 550 16.00 -19.79 22.76
C ALA A 550 15.61 -18.95 24.01
N PRO A 551 16.55 -18.69 24.94
CA PRO A 551 16.26 -18.06 26.23
C PRO A 551 15.60 -16.67 26.14
N GLU A 552 15.84 -15.96 25.04
CA GLU A 552 15.27 -14.64 24.76
C GLU A 552 13.86 -14.69 24.12
N SER A 553 13.30 -15.88 23.86
CA SER A 553 11.98 -16.00 23.23
C SER A 553 10.85 -15.60 24.18
N LEU A 554 9.73 -15.17 23.62
CA LEU A 554 8.57 -14.74 24.43
C LEU A 554 8.06 -15.86 25.35
N ARG A 555 8.07 -17.11 24.87
CA ARG A 555 7.68 -18.27 25.70
C ARG A 555 8.72 -18.62 26.75
N ALA A 556 10.00 -18.36 26.53
CA ALA A 556 11.01 -18.56 27.56
C ALA A 556 10.88 -17.54 28.71
N ARG A 557 10.57 -16.29 28.37
CA ARG A 557 10.49 -15.16 29.32
C ARG A 557 9.17 -15.08 30.07
N PHE A 558 8.04 -15.27 29.39
CA PHE A 558 6.71 -14.95 29.95
C PHE A 558 5.81 -16.16 30.23
N ALA A 559 6.10 -17.34 29.68
CA ALA A 559 5.21 -18.50 29.85
C ALA A 559 5.34 -19.12 31.26
N LYS A 560 4.20 -19.50 31.84
CA LYS A 560 4.14 -20.19 33.14
C LYS A 560 4.31 -21.70 32.97
N ASP A 561 3.59 -22.30 32.02
CA ASP A 561 3.68 -23.71 31.66
C ASP A 561 3.33 -23.96 30.17
N ILE A 562 3.24 -25.24 29.77
CA ILE A 562 2.99 -25.65 28.38
C ILE A 562 1.58 -25.24 27.89
N LEU A 563 0.59 -25.18 28.79
CA LEU A 563 -0.80 -24.82 28.48
C LEU A 563 -1.03 -23.30 28.57
N GLU A 564 -0.48 -22.68 29.61
CA GLU A 564 -0.43 -21.24 29.91
C GLU A 564 0.81 -20.59 29.27
N ASN A 565 1.01 -20.84 27.97
CA ASN A 565 2.00 -20.09 27.20
C ASN A 565 1.40 -18.77 26.69
N THR A 566 2.09 -17.66 26.97
CA THR A 566 1.57 -16.28 26.79
C THR A 566 1.17 -15.93 25.36
N VAL A 567 1.77 -16.58 24.37
CA VAL A 567 1.62 -16.24 22.95
C VAL A 567 1.36 -17.44 22.03
N HIS A 568 0.51 -17.23 21.04
CA HIS A 568 0.18 -18.16 19.96
C HIS A 568 0.35 -17.49 18.58
N GLY A 569 0.55 -18.31 17.56
CA GLY A 569 0.59 -17.84 16.18
C GLY A 569 0.53 -18.97 15.18
N SER A 570 0.32 -18.59 13.92
CA SER A 570 0.11 -19.52 12.82
C SER A 570 1.31 -20.43 12.56
N SER A 571 1.05 -21.61 12.00
CA SER A 571 2.08 -22.62 11.73
C SER A 571 2.75 -22.43 10.36
N ASN A 572 2.00 -21.92 9.38
CA ASN A 572 2.44 -21.64 8.01
C ASN A 572 1.55 -20.53 7.41
N LYS A 573 1.84 -20.10 6.17
CA LYS A 573 1.13 -19.02 5.49
C LYS A 573 -0.35 -19.30 5.26
N GLN A 574 -0.69 -20.53 4.85
CA GLN A 574 -2.08 -20.93 4.62
C GLN A 574 -2.87 -20.88 5.92
N HIS A 575 -2.29 -21.43 7.00
CA HIS A 575 -2.89 -21.39 8.33
C HIS A 575 -3.02 -19.95 8.84
N ALA A 576 -2.10 -19.05 8.49
CA ALA A 576 -2.24 -17.63 8.81
C ALA A 576 -3.45 -17.00 8.09
N GLN A 577 -3.59 -17.21 6.79
CA GLN A 577 -4.73 -16.69 6.02
C GLN A 577 -6.07 -17.22 6.56
N GLU A 578 -6.18 -18.52 6.81
CA GLU A 578 -7.38 -19.15 7.34
C GLU A 578 -7.75 -18.59 8.72
N LYS A 579 -6.77 -18.42 9.63
CA LYS A 579 -7.03 -17.91 10.98
C LYS A 579 -7.30 -16.40 11.01
N ILE A 580 -6.62 -15.62 10.18
CA ILE A 580 -6.92 -14.19 10.06
C ILE A 580 -8.33 -14.00 9.53
N HIS A 581 -8.71 -14.73 8.47
CA HIS A 581 -10.07 -14.67 7.93
C HIS A 581 -11.13 -15.09 8.94
N PHE A 582 -10.86 -16.14 9.73
CA PHE A 582 -11.76 -16.60 10.78
C PHE A 582 -11.98 -15.54 11.89
N VAL A 583 -10.94 -14.79 12.27
CA VAL A 583 -11.02 -13.80 13.36
C VAL A 583 -11.51 -12.43 12.89
N PHE A 584 -11.05 -11.98 11.72
CA PHE A 584 -11.22 -10.60 11.23
C PHE A 584 -12.10 -10.48 9.97
N GLY A 585 -12.51 -11.59 9.34
CA GLY A 585 -13.32 -11.57 8.10
C GLY A 585 -12.50 -11.40 6.81
N GLU A 586 -13.13 -10.98 5.72
CA GLU A 586 -12.40 -10.59 4.49
C GLU A 586 -11.65 -9.29 4.74
N ILE A 587 -10.32 -9.34 4.64
CA ILE A 587 -9.47 -8.16 4.69
C ILE A 587 -9.66 -7.42 3.37
N SER A 588 -10.44 -6.33 3.39
CA SER A 588 -10.37 -5.34 2.31
C SER A 588 -8.97 -4.73 2.36
N SER A 589 -8.31 -4.57 1.22
CA SER A 589 -6.91 -4.11 1.10
C SER A 589 -6.69 -2.63 1.48
N GLU A 590 -7.58 -2.07 2.27
CA GLU A 590 -7.48 -0.76 2.91
C GLU A 590 -7.86 -0.95 4.39
N SER A 591 -6.88 -0.88 5.28
CA SER A 591 -7.14 -0.80 6.71
C SER A 591 -6.10 0.11 7.34
N GLU A 592 -6.60 1.24 7.81
CA GLU A 592 -5.89 2.35 8.43
C GLU A 592 -5.13 1.92 9.68
N VAL A 593 -3.99 2.57 9.91
CA VAL A 593 -3.12 2.37 11.06
C VAL A 593 -3.84 2.86 12.32
N VAL A 594 -4.24 1.92 13.19
CA VAL A 594 -4.85 2.28 14.49
C VAL A 594 -3.75 2.46 15.53
N SER A 595 -3.53 3.70 15.99
CA SER A 595 -2.74 3.99 17.19
C SER A 595 -3.62 3.79 18.43
N ALA A 596 -3.16 2.96 19.37
CA ALA A 596 -3.85 2.71 20.63
C ALA A 596 -3.90 3.97 21.51
N GLY A 597 -5.11 4.47 21.76
CA GLY A 597 -5.45 5.47 22.78
C GLY A 597 -6.88 5.20 23.23
N GLU A 598 -7.07 5.12 24.54
CA GLU A 598 -8.25 4.59 25.22
C GLU A 598 -9.48 5.54 25.18
N ASP A 599 -10.63 4.94 25.54
CA ASP A 599 -11.94 5.51 25.88
C ASP A 599 -12.96 5.74 24.74
N GLU A 600 -13.79 4.72 24.46
CA GLU A 600 -15.23 4.92 24.25
C GLU A 600 -16.07 3.74 24.80
N GLU A 601 -17.19 4.07 25.45
CA GLU A 601 -18.21 3.16 25.98
C GLU A 601 -18.96 2.39 24.86
N PRO A 602 -19.46 1.17 25.14
CA PRO A 602 -20.12 0.36 24.10
C PRO A 602 -21.51 0.88 23.73
N PRO A 603 -21.90 0.86 22.44
CA PRO A 603 -23.25 1.18 22.01
C PRO A 603 -24.24 0.04 22.36
N PRO A 604 -25.56 0.30 22.38
CA PRO A 604 -26.55 -0.65 22.85
C PRO A 604 -26.74 -1.82 21.89
N LEU A 605 -26.94 -3.00 22.47
CA LEU A 605 -27.27 -4.27 21.81
C LEU A 605 -28.51 -4.14 20.89
N GLU A 606 -28.29 -4.23 19.58
CA GLU A 606 -29.32 -4.67 18.63
C GLU A 606 -29.01 -6.11 18.20
N ALA A 607 -29.95 -6.99 18.51
CA ALA A 607 -29.86 -8.42 18.31
C ALA A 607 -30.53 -8.85 17.00
N GLU A 608 -29.94 -9.88 16.40
CA GLU A 608 -30.49 -10.83 15.43
C GLU A 608 -30.86 -10.30 14.03
N GLU A 609 -30.01 -10.60 13.04
CA GLU A 609 -30.47 -11.11 11.74
C GLU A 609 -29.28 -11.67 10.93
N SER A 610 -28.91 -12.95 11.14
CA SER A 610 -28.34 -13.81 10.08
C SER A 610 -28.09 -15.26 10.56
N PHE A 611 -29.12 -16.00 10.97
CA PHE A 611 -29.04 -17.49 11.01
C PHE A 611 -30.45 -18.09 10.95
N ALA A 612 -31.17 -17.78 9.85
CA ALA A 612 -32.49 -18.32 9.56
C ALA A 612 -32.59 -18.95 8.16
N GLU A 613 -31.53 -19.57 7.67
CA GLU A 613 -31.60 -20.46 6.50
C GLU A 613 -30.69 -21.66 6.75
N LEU A 614 -31.26 -22.74 7.29
CA LEU A 614 -30.83 -24.16 7.18
C LEU A 614 -31.43 -25.00 8.32
N ARG A 615 -32.75 -24.95 8.50
CA ARG A 615 -33.49 -26.00 9.22
C ARG A 615 -34.99 -25.88 8.95
N ASN A 616 -35.45 -26.50 7.86
CA ASN A 616 -36.74 -27.18 7.81
C ASN A 616 -36.94 -27.82 6.42
N LEU A 617 -36.42 -29.03 6.25
CA LEU A 617 -36.91 -29.98 5.26
C LEU A 617 -36.63 -31.39 5.79
N GLN A 618 -37.65 -31.97 6.42
CA GLN A 618 -38.07 -33.38 6.36
C GLN A 618 -38.62 -33.86 7.72
N THR A 619 -39.96 -33.83 7.86
CA THR A 619 -40.72 -34.98 8.36
C THR A 619 -42.15 -34.96 7.80
N SER A 620 -42.34 -35.77 6.76
CA SER A 620 -43.48 -36.67 6.51
C SER A 620 -44.96 -36.20 6.54
N ARG A 621 -45.53 -36.26 5.32
CA ARG A 621 -46.78 -36.93 4.86
C ARG A 621 -48.18 -36.32 5.12
N SER A 622 -48.85 -36.14 3.98
CA SER A 622 -50.25 -35.84 3.57
C SER A 622 -51.34 -36.71 4.24
N PRO A 623 -52.68 -36.47 4.09
CA PRO A 623 -53.40 -36.23 2.80
C PRO A 623 -54.68 -35.34 2.81
N SER A 624 -55.09 -34.85 1.64
CA SER A 624 -56.46 -35.01 1.09
C SER A 624 -56.55 -34.41 -0.31
N PHE A 625 -57.07 -35.16 -1.27
CA PHE A 625 -57.38 -34.70 -2.64
C PHE A 625 -58.84 -35.03 -2.93
N SER A 626 -59.56 -34.12 -3.58
CA SER A 626 -60.79 -34.43 -4.30
C SER A 626 -60.85 -33.65 -5.61
N GLU A 627 -61.09 -34.43 -6.68
CA GLU A 627 -61.72 -34.12 -7.98
C GLU A 627 -60.88 -34.22 -9.28
N LEU A 628 -61.06 -35.41 -9.91
CA LEU A 628 -61.35 -35.71 -11.34
C LEU A 628 -60.20 -35.48 -12.36
N GLN A 629 -59.78 -36.43 -13.22
CA GLN A 629 -60.49 -37.51 -13.94
C GLN A 629 -59.48 -38.50 -14.57
N ASN A 630 -59.86 -39.80 -14.62
CA ASN A 630 -59.57 -40.84 -15.66
C ASN A 630 -58.10 -41.20 -15.98
N GLN A 631 -57.66 -42.46 -16.13
CA GLN A 631 -58.30 -43.72 -16.54
C GLN A 631 -57.35 -44.92 -16.24
N THR A 632 -57.95 -46.11 -16.12
CA THR A 632 -57.42 -47.49 -16.37
C THR A 632 -56.51 -48.21 -15.34
N GLU A 633 -57.19 -49.02 -14.53
CA GLU A 633 -56.93 -50.36 -13.93
C GLU A 633 -56.25 -51.43 -14.84
N PRO A 634 -56.03 -52.69 -14.38
CA PRO A 634 -55.83 -53.24 -13.01
C PRO A 634 -54.60 -54.19 -12.97
N ASN A 635 -54.12 -54.73 -11.84
CA ASN A 635 -54.58 -55.91 -11.07
C ASN A 635 -53.32 -56.31 -10.25
N SER A 636 -53.28 -56.95 -9.08
CA SER A 636 -54.23 -57.68 -8.24
C SER A 636 -53.38 -58.17 -7.05
N GLU A 637 -53.98 -58.23 -5.84
CA GLU A 637 -53.83 -59.31 -4.83
C GLU A 637 -52.43 -59.60 -4.23
N GLU A 638 -52.23 -60.01 -2.99
CA GLU A 638 -53.01 -60.15 -1.76
C GLU A 638 -51.99 -60.47 -0.63
N ALA A 639 -52.37 -60.11 0.59
CA ALA A 639 -52.16 -60.85 1.86
C ALA A 639 -50.75 -61.27 2.35
N GLY A 640 -50.54 -61.00 3.65
CA GLY A 640 -50.06 -62.05 4.56
C GLY A 640 -48.79 -61.78 5.35
N SER A 641 -48.97 -61.28 6.59
CA SER A 641 -48.01 -61.28 7.71
C SER A 641 -47.53 -62.70 8.10
N PRO A 642 -46.80 -62.87 9.23
CA PRO A 642 -45.40 -62.52 9.53
C PRO A 642 -44.61 -63.76 10.04
N ALA A 643 -43.32 -63.61 10.37
CA ALA A 643 -42.65 -64.22 11.56
C ALA A 643 -41.16 -64.62 11.35
N HIS A 644 -40.38 -64.29 12.38
CA HIS A 644 -39.33 -65.06 13.06
C HIS A 644 -38.03 -65.53 12.36
N LEU A 645 -36.93 -65.09 12.99
CA LEU A 645 -35.74 -65.84 13.45
C LEU A 645 -34.73 -66.40 12.42
N ASP A 646 -33.51 -65.86 12.51
CA ASP A 646 -32.14 -66.46 12.45
C ASP A 646 -32.00 -68.01 12.39
N PRO A 647 -30.80 -68.61 12.11
CA PRO A 647 -29.56 -68.14 11.45
C PRO A 647 -28.91 -69.19 10.48
N GLU A 648 -27.75 -68.80 9.91
CA GLU A 648 -26.57 -69.62 9.53
C GLU A 648 -26.53 -70.59 8.31
N ALA A 649 -25.36 -70.51 7.63
CA ALA A 649 -24.68 -71.47 6.75
C ALA A 649 -25.30 -71.70 5.34
N THR A 650 -24.58 -71.89 4.22
CA THR A 650 -23.21 -72.32 3.93
C THR A 650 -22.93 -72.11 2.44
N LYS A 651 -21.64 -72.04 2.04
CA LYS A 651 -20.98 -72.62 0.84
C LYS A 651 -19.80 -71.71 0.43
N SER A 652 -18.52 -72.06 0.39
CA SER A 652 -17.72 -73.26 0.06
C SER A 652 -16.84 -72.96 -1.17
N HIS A 653 -15.57 -73.39 -1.08
CA HIS A 653 -14.57 -73.65 -2.14
C HIS A 653 -13.65 -72.47 -2.55
N GLN A 654 -12.33 -72.64 -2.74
CA GLN A 654 -11.40 -73.79 -2.66
C GLN A 654 -9.94 -73.27 -2.75
N VAL A 655 -9.02 -73.93 -2.01
CA VAL A 655 -7.66 -74.42 -2.39
C VAL A 655 -6.56 -73.36 -2.66
N SER A 656 -5.54 -73.14 -1.81
CA SER A 656 -4.37 -73.93 -1.29
C SER A 656 -3.06 -73.48 -1.99
N ALA A 657 -2.08 -72.93 -1.25
CA ALA A 657 -0.87 -73.61 -0.72
C ALA A 657 0.37 -73.34 -1.63
N GLU A 658 1.61 -73.11 -1.18
CA GLU A 658 2.25 -73.27 0.13
C GLU A 658 3.72 -72.77 0.07
N LEU A 659 4.29 -72.48 1.27
CA LEU A 659 5.69 -72.73 1.71
C LEU A 659 6.83 -71.87 1.10
N THR A 660 7.89 -71.42 1.81
CA THR A 660 8.54 -71.89 3.05
C THR A 660 9.59 -70.85 3.54
N THR A 661 9.78 -70.81 4.87
CA THR A 661 11.05 -70.78 5.65
C THR A 661 11.97 -69.55 5.79
N ASN A 662 12.04 -69.11 7.05
CA ASN A 662 13.19 -69.05 7.99
C ASN A 662 14.37 -68.07 7.86
N SER A 663 14.76 -67.68 9.08
CA SER A 663 16.13 -67.47 9.60
C SER A 663 16.79 -66.13 9.26
N SER A 664 17.54 -65.45 10.14
CA SER A 664 17.88 -65.57 11.56
C SER A 664 18.94 -64.49 11.85
N GLU A 665 18.87 -63.89 13.03
CA GLU A 665 20.00 -63.54 13.91
C GLU A 665 21.20 -62.70 13.41
N GLN A 666 21.46 -61.58 14.10
CA GLN A 666 22.66 -61.29 14.94
C GLN A 666 22.43 -59.90 15.59
N ARG A 667 22.09 -59.78 16.90
CA ARG A 667 22.93 -59.79 18.13
C ARG A 667 24.06 -58.73 18.14
N GLU A 668 23.96 -57.74 19.04
CA GLU A 668 24.76 -57.55 20.29
C GLU A 668 26.22 -57.15 19.99
N ALA A 669 26.86 -56.14 20.58
CA ALA A 669 26.98 -55.73 21.98
C ALA A 669 27.63 -54.32 22.02
N ARG A 670 27.24 -53.41 22.93
CA ARG A 670 27.99 -53.02 24.16
C ARG A 670 29.50 -52.84 23.96
N GLU A 671 30.00 -51.62 24.21
CA GLU A 671 31.05 -51.28 25.21
C GLU A 671 31.39 -49.77 25.11
N THR A 672 31.16 -49.00 26.18
CA THR A 672 32.19 -48.31 27.00
C THR A 672 33.07 -47.35 26.19
N SER A 673 33.11 -46.04 26.43
CA SER A 673 33.70 -45.43 27.61
C SER A 673 33.80 -43.91 27.38
N THR A 674 33.46 -43.13 28.40
CA THR A 674 33.94 -41.76 28.67
C THR A 674 35.48 -41.71 28.73
N PRO A 675 36.09 -40.54 29.04
CA PRO A 675 36.11 -39.24 28.38
C PRO A 675 37.57 -38.95 27.91
N ASN A 676 37.90 -37.74 27.42
CA ASN A 676 38.95 -36.87 27.99
C ASN A 676 39.45 -35.80 26.99
N SER A 677 39.53 -34.57 27.53
CA SER A 677 40.58 -33.56 27.33
C SER A 677 40.98 -33.07 25.93
N GLY A 678 40.76 -31.78 25.72
CA GLY A 678 41.85 -30.82 25.55
C GLY A 678 42.27 -30.51 24.12
N ASN A 679 41.79 -29.39 23.57
CA ASN A 679 42.52 -28.12 23.55
C ASN A 679 41.61 -26.99 23.10
#